data_AF-A0A845U9P6-F1
#
_entry.id   AF-A0A845U9P6-F1
#
_cell.length_a   1.000
_cell.length_b   1.000
_cell.length_c   1.000
_cell.angle_alpha   90.00
_cell.angle_beta   90.00
_cell.angle_gamma   90.00
#
_symmetry.space_group_name_H-M   'P 1'
#
loop_
_entity.id
_entity.type
_entity.pdbx_description
1 polymer ?
#
loop_
_entity_poly.entity_id
_entity_poly.type
_entity_poly.pdbx_seq_one_letter_code
_entity_poly.pdbx_strand_id
1 'polypeptide(L)'
;ASRARELEVEAERLEGLLRGVTAAEHEQALTLTALETEQSLLSSRSGELDAELRRVTNHRAECSLELDRAENRIAFGNERAREIAARELQLAQEAAQAATEFASAQERLESNRHSLSALREERERLEAALRGVAEEAARGVDQQQATELRIEELRHTAARLGEEQVHWRSEQAREEQALTQHTEAQGRLEAQAQQLAGEELQARERSTGAAAQAETSQQSAAGLGRQVLEAREQISRLRSEHEAATVCADALREDLAGARAEHASLHRVLNERSYTAEAVQKLFARNGSAQDQNFRAVGVLADYAEVAEPYESALEQFLREELEYVVVETFDHARQGISLLRGEVGGRATFFVDSVRNLPQPAEKASLPFNAADGVVARLDKLVDFRDPLGSAAKHFLPKLSAAYLVETAAAAERLARDFAQNYFVTLEGTCYHGRLVSGGRPGEAGPLQIKRELRAPVAKTAELESTAETNRARVEQLTSDLRTAEQILAGAQAEQIEAEKASVAATIEAQQARNELARVERQASDCRIQVTRLAEESESSRIRATTARRMIEKALEGTAAAEAERAAAAERLITLRLELAGQQEMVATRRAELAQMSERLAGAEASEARLSAEVELAGTRVASFAEQKQALERERQDLEAAGAGLTQRVSALAAEKARLGDEQASLELEFSATRTRLAEIDDAERHRRQALADLREERGQHEIERARNESDRNHLRETCMSELNAQPEEILLLEPELVSGEALAAAEAEQRDLRAKLEAMGAVNMMALEEFQECEQRHAFLDRERQDLLSSIADTQQAIRELDELSRQKFEQAFEAINRNFATSFQTLFGGGTGQMRLTEPDSSGEPGIEIVAQPPGKRLQNVMLLSGGEKAMTALALLIAIFRYQPSPFCILDEVDAPLDEVNVGRFTRLLGDMGAQTQFLVVTHNRRTMEMAEVLYGVTMQEPGVSKLVSVRWDEKPAVAAPPAEPSAARAAGAAA
;
A
#
# COMPACT_ATOMS: atom_id res chain seq x y z
N ALA A 1 108.19 52.90 113.90
CA ALA A 1 109.29 52.27 114.65
C ALA A 1 110.42 53.21 115.13
N SER A 2 110.91 54.21 114.37
CA SER A 2 112.17 54.93 114.71
C SER A 2 112.15 56.04 115.80
N ARG A 3 111.01 56.46 116.40
CA ARG A 3 110.88 57.79 117.08
C ARG A 3 110.69 57.82 118.63
N ALA A 4 110.90 56.75 119.38
CA ALA A 4 110.38 56.63 120.76
C ALA A 4 111.34 56.80 121.98
N ARG A 5 112.60 57.30 121.87
CA ARG A 5 113.67 57.07 122.88
C ARG A 5 114.30 58.27 123.68
N GLU A 6 113.86 59.55 123.63
CA GLU A 6 114.66 60.76 124.03
C GLU A 6 114.24 61.66 125.25
N LEU A 7 113.17 61.43 126.02
CA LEU A 7 112.48 62.48 126.83
C LEU A 7 112.47 62.31 128.40
N GLU A 8 113.57 62.37 129.18
CA GLU A 8 113.52 61.99 130.65
C GLU A 8 114.34 62.78 131.77
N VAL A 9 115.08 63.92 131.61
CA VAL A 9 116.14 64.39 132.59
C VAL A 9 116.01 65.78 133.37
N GLU A 10 114.98 66.63 133.26
CA GLU A 10 115.11 68.12 133.44
C GLU A 10 114.50 68.88 134.70
N ALA A 11 114.33 68.33 135.93
CA ALA A 11 113.29 68.84 136.88
C ALA A 11 113.59 69.57 138.26
N GLU A 12 114.80 69.64 138.88
CA GLU A 12 114.97 69.92 140.36
C GLU A 12 115.29 71.37 140.93
N ARG A 13 115.52 72.47 140.18
CA ARG A 13 116.18 73.74 140.65
C ARG A 13 115.28 74.90 141.21
N LEU A 14 113.96 74.82 141.20
CA LEU A 14 113.07 75.99 141.05
C LEU A 14 112.47 76.71 142.31
N GLU A 15 112.66 76.24 143.56
CA GLU A 15 111.74 76.61 144.69
C GLU A 15 112.02 77.88 145.57
N GLY A 16 113.20 78.51 145.59
CA GLY A 16 113.60 79.48 146.66
C GLY A 16 113.22 80.98 146.53
N LEU A 17 112.89 81.50 145.35
CA LEU A 17 112.80 82.95 145.06
C LEU A 17 111.38 83.58 145.25
N LEU A 18 110.40 82.77 145.63
CA LEU A 18 108.97 83.10 145.55
C LEU A 18 108.39 84.02 146.67
N ARG A 19 109.10 84.37 147.76
CA ARG A 19 108.48 85.00 148.98
C ARG A 19 108.49 86.54 149.11
N GLY A 20 109.33 87.30 148.42
CA GLY A 20 109.41 88.77 148.56
C GLY A 20 108.41 89.56 147.70
N VAL A 21 108.07 88.99 146.55
CA VAL A 21 107.20 89.54 145.51
C VAL A 21 105.75 89.76 145.98
N THR A 22 105.30 89.01 146.99
CA THR A 22 103.88 88.94 147.38
C THR A 22 103.34 90.16 148.11
N ALA A 23 104.16 91.05 148.68
CA ALA A 23 103.66 92.20 149.45
C ALA A 23 103.25 93.42 148.57
N ALA A 24 103.88 93.60 147.40
CA ALA A 24 103.59 94.70 146.49
C ALA A 24 102.48 94.38 145.46
N GLU A 25 102.11 93.10 145.28
CA GLU A 25 100.93 92.70 144.48
C GLU A 25 99.60 93.26 145.02
N HIS A 26 99.49 93.55 146.33
CA HIS A 26 98.19 93.78 146.97
C HIS A 26 97.58 95.19 146.70
N GLU A 27 98.39 96.23 146.49
CA GLU A 27 97.91 97.61 146.27
C GLU A 27 97.40 97.84 144.83
N GLN A 28 98.05 97.25 143.81
CA GLN A 28 97.63 97.36 142.40
C GLN A 28 96.32 96.60 142.09
N ALA A 29 96.00 95.56 142.86
CA ALA A 29 94.83 94.73 142.64
C ALA A 29 93.49 95.47 142.82
N LEU A 30 93.38 96.45 143.73
CA LEU A 30 92.13 97.15 144.02
C LEU A 30 91.69 98.14 142.92
N THR A 31 92.63 98.68 142.13
CA THR A 31 92.31 99.60 141.03
C THR A 31 91.92 98.89 139.73
N LEU A 32 92.35 97.64 139.52
CA LEU A 32 92.03 96.84 138.34
C LEU A 32 90.55 96.42 138.31
N THR A 33 89.99 96.10 139.47
CA THR A 33 88.62 95.60 139.60
C THR A 33 87.53 96.59 139.16
N ALA A 34 87.81 97.90 139.13
CA ALA A 34 86.84 98.90 138.66
C ALA A 34 86.73 98.90 137.10
N LEU A 35 87.86 98.80 136.40
CA LEU A 35 87.90 98.79 134.92
C LEU A 35 87.33 97.50 134.32
N GLU A 36 87.53 96.36 135.00
CA GLU A 36 86.99 95.05 134.59
C GLU A 36 85.43 95.04 134.53
N THR A 37 84.76 95.81 135.39
CA THR A 37 83.28 95.87 135.39
C THR A 37 82.71 96.59 134.16
N GLU A 38 83.34 97.68 133.71
CA GLU A 38 82.88 98.47 132.55
C GLU A 38 83.13 97.74 131.22
N GLN A 39 84.24 97.00 131.10
CA GLN A 39 84.55 96.16 129.95
C GLN A 39 83.48 95.07 129.70
N SER A 40 83.00 94.41 130.76
CA SER A 40 82.02 93.32 130.64
C SER A 40 80.69 93.75 129.99
N LEU A 41 80.26 94.98 130.26
CA LEU A 41 78.97 95.52 129.82
C LEU A 41 78.98 95.86 128.32
N LEU A 42 80.08 96.42 127.82
CA LEU A 42 80.26 96.70 126.39
C LEU A 42 80.45 95.42 125.56
N SER A 43 81.08 94.38 126.12
CA SER A 43 81.27 93.09 125.44
C SER A 43 79.93 92.38 125.17
N SER A 44 79.01 92.41 126.12
CA SER A 44 77.65 91.86 125.95
C SER A 44 76.89 92.52 124.80
N ARG A 45 76.93 93.86 124.70
CA ARG A 45 76.23 94.59 123.64
C ARG A 45 76.82 94.34 122.25
N SER A 46 78.14 94.18 122.16
CA SER A 46 78.79 93.80 120.91
C SER A 46 78.33 92.40 120.43
N GLY A 47 78.20 91.43 121.34
CA GLY A 47 77.71 90.09 120.99
C GLY A 47 76.27 90.04 120.46
N GLU A 48 75.37 90.86 121.02
CA GLU A 48 73.98 90.97 120.54
C GLU A 48 73.91 91.51 119.10
N LEU A 49 74.68 92.55 118.79
CA LEU A 49 74.70 93.19 117.48
C LEU A 49 75.27 92.28 116.37
N ASP A 50 76.29 91.44 116.65
CA ASP A 50 76.80 90.44 115.68
C ASP A 50 75.74 89.36 115.36
N ALA A 51 74.96 88.94 116.36
CA ALA A 51 73.90 87.96 116.17
C ALA A 51 72.74 88.49 115.31
N GLU A 52 72.36 89.76 115.50
CA GLU A 52 71.34 90.43 114.67
C GLU A 52 71.83 90.61 113.23
N LEU A 53 73.09 91.01 113.03
CA LEU A 53 73.68 91.18 111.71
C LEU A 53 73.58 89.91 110.86
N ARG A 54 74.00 88.76 111.44
CA ARG A 54 74.00 87.47 110.74
C ARG A 54 72.61 87.03 110.31
N ARG A 55 71.56 87.32 111.10
CA ARG A 55 70.18 86.97 110.74
C ARG A 55 69.70 87.74 109.52
N VAL A 56 69.94 89.05 109.48
CA VAL A 56 69.54 89.91 108.35
C VAL A 56 70.33 89.55 107.09
N THR A 57 71.63 89.26 107.20
CA THR A 57 72.46 88.84 106.06
C THR A 57 71.96 87.52 105.44
N ASN A 58 71.59 86.53 106.26
CA ASN A 58 71.07 85.25 105.77
C ASN A 58 69.71 85.40 105.08
N HIS A 59 68.77 86.14 105.67
CA HIS A 59 67.43 86.36 105.08
C HIS A 59 67.53 87.07 103.72
N ARG A 60 68.43 88.07 103.61
CA ARG A 60 68.69 88.76 102.35
C ARG A 60 69.28 87.84 101.27
N ALA A 61 70.10 86.86 101.64
CA ALA A 61 70.66 85.88 100.71
C ALA A 61 69.58 84.91 100.19
N GLU A 62 68.66 84.47 101.05
CA GLU A 62 67.50 83.64 100.66
C GLU A 62 66.59 84.35 99.67
N CYS A 63 66.20 85.60 99.95
CA CYS A 63 65.41 86.42 99.00
C CYS A 63 66.13 86.60 97.65
N SER A 64 67.46 86.72 97.64
CA SER A 64 68.22 86.83 96.39
C SER A 64 68.16 85.54 95.56
N LEU A 65 68.29 84.38 96.21
CA LEU A 65 68.24 83.09 95.53
C LEU A 65 66.86 82.81 94.93
N GLU A 66 65.78 83.16 95.64
CA GLU A 66 64.40 83.00 95.14
C GLU A 66 64.11 83.93 93.96
N LEU A 67 64.65 85.14 93.98
CA LEU A 67 64.53 86.10 92.89
C LEU A 67 65.22 85.59 91.62
N ASP A 68 66.47 85.12 91.73
CA ASP A 68 67.21 84.54 90.60
C ASP A 68 66.48 83.31 90.02
N ARG A 69 65.88 82.48 90.88
CA ARG A 69 65.08 81.31 90.44
C ARG A 69 63.81 81.71 89.69
N ALA A 70 63.11 82.74 90.17
CA ALA A 70 61.88 83.21 89.53
C ALA A 70 62.18 83.90 88.19
N GLU A 71 63.24 84.71 88.09
CA GLU A 71 63.67 85.36 86.85
C GLU A 71 64.08 84.34 85.78
N ASN A 72 64.85 83.31 86.15
CA ASN A 72 65.24 82.24 85.23
C ASN A 72 64.02 81.45 84.71
N ARG A 73 63.01 81.20 85.56
CA ARG A 73 61.77 80.53 85.14
C ARG A 73 60.93 81.37 84.19
N ILE A 74 60.87 82.70 84.39
CA ILE A 74 60.19 83.62 83.48
C ILE A 74 60.91 83.65 82.13
N ALA A 75 62.24 83.73 82.13
CA ALA A 75 63.04 83.73 80.91
C ALA A 75 62.80 82.45 80.08
N PHE A 76 62.87 81.29 80.73
CA PHE A 76 62.59 79.99 80.10
C PHE A 76 61.15 79.88 79.58
N GLY A 77 60.16 80.30 80.38
CA GLY A 77 58.76 80.29 79.97
C GLY A 77 58.47 81.18 78.75
N ASN A 78 59.08 82.36 78.70
CA ASN A 78 58.95 83.28 77.56
C ASN A 78 59.65 82.77 76.29
N GLU A 79 60.82 82.13 76.43
CA GLU A 79 61.51 81.49 75.31
C GLU A 79 60.67 80.35 74.74
N ARG A 80 60.11 79.49 75.61
CA ARG A 80 59.22 78.39 75.20
C ARG A 80 57.94 78.90 74.53
N ALA A 81 57.32 79.96 75.05
CA ALA A 81 56.14 80.57 74.44
C ALA A 81 56.43 81.12 73.03
N ARG A 82 57.64 81.66 72.79
CA ARG A 82 58.07 82.12 71.46
C ARG A 82 58.30 80.96 70.49
N GLU A 83 58.91 79.86 70.95
CA GLU A 83 59.07 78.64 70.15
C GLU A 83 57.70 78.08 69.72
N ILE A 84 56.75 78.01 70.64
CA ILE A 84 55.38 77.54 70.36
C ILE A 84 54.68 78.47 69.36
N ALA A 85 54.78 79.79 69.52
CA ALA A 85 54.21 80.76 68.57
C ALA A 85 54.78 80.62 67.15
N ALA A 86 56.09 80.36 67.02
CA ALA A 86 56.71 80.09 65.73
C ALA A 86 56.18 78.79 65.10
N ARG A 87 55.99 77.75 65.92
CA ARG A 87 55.42 76.46 65.45
C ARG A 87 53.94 76.57 65.07
N GLU A 88 53.15 77.35 65.79
CA GLU A 88 51.76 77.67 65.44
C GLU A 88 51.66 78.35 64.07
N LEU A 89 52.55 79.31 63.79
CA LEU A 89 52.59 79.99 62.50
C LEU A 89 52.93 79.01 61.36
N GLN A 90 53.90 78.13 61.57
CA GLN A 90 54.25 77.09 60.59
C GLN A 90 53.08 76.13 60.36
N LEU A 91 52.45 75.62 61.43
CA LEU A 91 51.28 74.75 61.32
C LEU A 91 50.08 75.44 60.66
N ALA A 92 49.90 76.74 60.87
CA ALA A 92 48.85 77.50 60.19
C ALA A 92 49.09 77.60 58.67
N GLN A 93 50.35 77.71 58.23
CA GLN A 93 50.71 77.67 56.82
C GLN A 93 50.49 76.29 56.20
N GLU A 94 50.94 75.22 56.90
CA GLU A 94 50.73 73.83 56.49
C GLU A 94 49.23 73.49 56.43
N ALA A 95 48.42 73.96 57.40
CA ALA A 95 46.96 73.80 57.39
C ALA A 95 46.29 74.53 56.22
N ALA A 96 46.73 75.75 55.90
CA ALA A 96 46.20 76.51 54.77
C ALA A 96 46.51 75.82 53.44
N GLN A 97 47.72 75.29 53.27
CA GLN A 97 48.11 74.50 52.10
C GLN A 97 47.26 73.24 51.98
N ALA A 98 47.13 72.46 53.06
CA ALA A 98 46.28 71.27 53.08
C ALA A 98 44.80 71.58 52.77
N ALA A 99 44.29 72.73 53.23
CA ALA A 99 42.92 73.17 52.92
C ALA A 99 42.73 73.51 51.44
N THR A 100 43.73 74.13 50.80
CA THR A 100 43.70 74.37 49.34
C THR A 100 43.78 73.08 48.53
N GLU A 101 44.61 72.12 48.96
CA GLU A 101 44.70 70.79 48.33
C GLU A 101 43.36 70.05 48.44
N PHE A 102 42.73 70.06 49.62
CA PHE A 102 41.42 69.47 49.86
C PHE A 102 40.33 70.06 48.94
N ALA A 103 40.23 71.40 48.87
CA ALA A 103 39.26 72.07 48.00
C ALA A 103 39.48 71.70 46.51
N SER A 104 40.73 71.69 46.05
CA SER A 104 41.07 71.31 44.68
C SER A 104 40.74 69.84 44.36
N ALA A 105 40.87 68.93 45.34
CA ALA A 105 40.51 67.53 45.20
C ALA A 105 38.98 67.35 45.16
N GLN A 106 38.23 68.14 45.94
CA GLN A 106 36.77 68.14 45.91
C GLN A 106 36.20 68.60 44.57
N GLU A 107 36.70 69.71 44.01
CA GLU A 107 36.27 70.19 42.69
C GLU A 107 36.54 69.16 41.59
N ARG A 108 37.72 68.50 41.63
CA ARG A 108 38.07 67.42 40.69
C ARG A 108 37.12 66.22 40.83
N LEU A 109 36.77 65.83 42.07
CA LEU A 109 35.83 64.74 42.34
C LEU A 109 34.43 65.06 41.81
N GLU A 110 33.91 66.27 42.04
CA GLU A 110 32.59 66.68 41.55
C GLU A 110 32.54 66.72 40.01
N SER A 111 33.58 67.24 39.36
CA SER A 111 33.69 67.24 37.89
C SER A 111 33.69 65.82 37.31
N ASN A 112 34.39 64.89 37.96
CA ASN A 112 34.38 63.49 37.55
C ASN A 112 32.99 62.84 37.76
N ARG A 113 32.31 63.12 38.88
CA ARG A 113 30.94 62.63 39.13
C ARG A 113 29.93 63.07 38.06
N HIS A 114 30.02 64.31 37.59
CA HIS A 114 29.18 64.79 36.47
C HIS A 114 29.52 64.08 35.15
N SER A 115 30.80 63.83 34.89
CA SER A 115 31.24 63.07 33.71
C SER A 115 30.73 61.62 33.76
N LEU A 116 30.76 61.00 34.95
CA LEU A 116 30.23 59.67 35.20
C LEU A 116 28.74 59.55 34.95
N SER A 117 27.93 60.50 35.41
CA SER A 117 26.48 60.46 35.15
C SER A 117 26.18 60.54 33.66
N ALA A 118 26.88 61.40 32.91
CA ALA A 118 26.72 61.50 31.46
C ALA A 118 27.10 60.19 30.74
N LEU A 119 28.21 59.56 31.13
CA LEU A 119 28.64 58.28 30.57
C LEU A 119 27.65 57.14 30.88
N ARG A 120 27.02 57.14 32.07
CA ARG A 120 25.98 56.15 32.43
C ARG A 120 24.74 56.29 31.56
N GLU A 121 24.25 57.51 31.35
CA GLU A 121 23.12 57.77 30.46
C GLU A 121 23.41 57.36 29.01
N GLU A 122 24.61 57.65 28.51
CA GLU A 122 25.01 57.27 27.15
C GLU A 122 25.11 55.75 26.99
N ARG A 123 25.64 55.05 28.01
CA ARG A 123 25.68 53.58 28.04
C ARG A 123 24.28 52.97 27.97
N GLU A 124 23.33 53.47 28.77
CA GLU A 124 21.95 52.99 28.76
C GLU A 124 21.27 53.17 27.39
N ARG A 125 21.51 54.30 26.72
CA ARG A 125 21.02 54.54 25.35
C ARG A 125 21.58 53.54 24.35
N LEU A 126 22.88 53.25 24.41
CA LEU A 126 23.52 52.26 23.55
C LEU A 126 23.04 50.84 23.83
N GLU A 127 22.84 50.47 25.11
CA GLU A 127 22.26 49.18 25.49
C GLU A 127 20.83 49.00 24.95
N ALA A 128 20.00 50.04 25.01
CA ALA A 128 18.66 50.01 24.46
C ALA A 128 18.67 49.90 22.93
N ALA A 129 19.55 50.65 22.26
CA ALA A 129 19.73 50.56 20.80
C ALA A 129 20.21 49.17 20.36
N LEU A 130 21.18 48.58 21.08
CA LEU A 130 21.65 47.23 20.82
C LEU A 130 20.54 46.19 20.97
N ARG A 131 19.72 46.31 22.03
CA ARG A 131 18.56 45.43 22.23
C ARG A 131 17.59 45.48 21.06
N GLY A 132 17.23 46.67 20.58
CA GLY A 132 16.31 46.83 19.45
C GLY A 132 16.81 46.12 18.18
N VAL A 133 18.07 46.37 17.79
CA VAL A 133 18.65 45.74 16.59
C VAL A 133 18.81 44.23 16.77
N ALA A 134 19.14 43.75 17.98
CA ALA A 134 19.26 42.33 18.26
C ALA A 134 17.91 41.59 18.16
N GLU A 135 16.81 42.21 18.59
CA GLU A 135 15.45 41.67 18.42
C GLU A 135 15.02 41.61 16.95
N GLU A 136 15.36 42.63 16.16
CA GLU A 136 15.12 42.64 14.72
C GLU A 136 15.90 41.53 14.01
N ALA A 137 17.19 41.34 14.36
CA ALA A 137 18.01 40.25 13.85
C ALA A 137 17.43 38.87 14.22
N ALA A 138 16.94 38.70 15.45
CA ALA A 138 16.31 37.46 15.89
C ALA A 138 15.05 37.14 15.06
N ARG A 139 14.17 38.14 14.83
CA ARG A 139 12.99 37.97 13.96
C ARG A 139 13.40 37.65 12.51
N GLY A 140 14.49 38.24 12.03
CA GLY A 140 15.05 37.93 10.71
C GLY A 140 15.48 36.46 10.58
N VAL A 141 16.13 35.90 11.62
CA VAL A 141 16.49 34.47 11.68
C VAL A 141 15.23 33.59 11.61
N ASP A 142 14.21 33.89 12.39
CA ASP A 142 12.96 33.11 12.41
C ASP A 142 12.25 33.13 11.04
N GLN A 143 12.20 34.30 10.39
CA GLN A 143 11.63 34.45 9.05
C GLN A 143 12.44 33.69 7.99
N GLN A 144 13.77 33.70 8.11
CA GLN A 144 14.65 32.92 7.22
C GLN A 144 14.35 31.42 7.35
N GLN A 145 14.31 30.89 8.57
CA GLN A 145 14.03 29.47 8.83
C GLN A 145 12.63 29.06 8.33
N ALA A 146 11.61 29.88 8.58
CA ALA A 146 10.26 29.62 8.08
C ALA A 146 10.20 29.58 6.54
N THR A 147 10.96 30.45 5.87
CA THR A 147 11.03 30.48 4.40
C THR A 147 11.80 29.28 3.85
N GLU A 148 12.87 28.84 4.52
CA GLU A 148 13.62 27.61 4.17
C GLU A 148 12.74 26.37 4.27
N LEU A 149 12.02 26.20 5.39
CA LEU A 149 11.05 25.11 5.55
C LEU A 149 9.96 25.14 4.48
N ARG A 150 9.45 26.33 4.13
CA ARG A 150 8.45 26.47 3.06
C ARG A 150 8.99 26.05 1.69
N ILE A 151 10.26 26.34 1.39
CA ILE A 151 10.93 25.89 0.15
C ILE A 151 11.05 24.36 0.12
N GLU A 152 11.37 23.73 1.25
CA GLU A 152 11.43 22.27 1.35
C GLU A 152 10.06 21.61 1.17
N GLU A 153 9.02 22.14 1.81
CA GLU A 153 7.64 21.69 1.60
C GLU A 153 7.24 21.76 0.13
N LEU A 154 7.50 22.90 -0.54
CA LEU A 154 7.19 23.10 -1.95
C LEU A 154 8.00 22.18 -2.88
N ARG A 155 9.23 21.82 -2.48
CA ARG A 155 10.03 20.82 -3.19
C ARG A 155 9.42 19.43 -3.08
N HIS A 156 8.97 19.04 -1.89
CA HIS A 156 8.30 17.76 -1.67
C HIS A 156 6.97 17.67 -2.42
N THR A 157 6.17 18.75 -2.43
CA THR A 157 4.90 18.77 -3.19
C THR A 157 5.15 18.68 -4.70
N ALA A 158 6.13 19.40 -5.24
CA ALA A 158 6.50 19.31 -6.64
C ALA A 158 7.00 17.90 -7.01
N ALA A 159 7.81 17.26 -6.16
CA ALA A 159 8.27 15.89 -6.37
C ALA A 159 7.12 14.88 -6.41
N ARG A 160 6.21 14.94 -5.43
CA ARG A 160 5.02 14.06 -5.38
C ARG A 160 4.13 14.23 -6.61
N LEU A 161 3.86 15.47 -7.02
CA LEU A 161 3.06 15.74 -8.23
C LEU A 161 3.79 15.28 -9.50
N GLY A 162 5.12 15.34 -9.53
CA GLY A 162 5.95 14.77 -10.59
C GLY A 162 5.85 13.24 -10.66
N GLU A 163 5.84 12.54 -9.52
CA GLU A 163 5.60 11.09 -9.46
C GLU A 163 4.19 10.72 -9.95
N GLU A 164 3.17 11.45 -9.50
CA GLU A 164 1.79 11.30 -10.00
C GLU A 164 1.73 11.50 -11.52
N GLN A 165 2.45 12.48 -12.05
CA GLN A 165 2.53 12.73 -13.49
C GLN A 165 3.12 11.52 -14.25
N VAL A 166 4.20 10.93 -13.75
CA VAL A 166 4.82 9.74 -14.35
C VAL A 166 3.86 8.55 -14.28
N HIS A 167 3.19 8.35 -13.15
CA HIS A 167 2.19 7.30 -12.99
C HIS A 167 1.06 7.44 -14.02
N TRP A 168 0.42 8.61 -14.11
CA TRP A 168 -0.67 8.83 -15.06
C TRP A 168 -0.23 8.79 -16.52
N ARG A 169 1.01 9.22 -16.85
CA ARG A 169 1.58 9.04 -18.20
C ARG A 169 1.72 7.57 -18.56
N SER A 170 2.15 6.74 -17.61
CA SER A 170 2.27 5.30 -17.83
C SER A 170 0.90 4.62 -17.99
N GLU A 171 -0.12 5.07 -17.25
CA GLU A 171 -1.52 4.61 -17.39
C GLU A 171 -2.10 5.04 -18.74
N GLN A 172 -1.93 6.31 -19.13
CA GLN A 172 -2.38 6.82 -20.42
C GLN A 172 -1.80 6.00 -21.58
N ALA A 173 -0.48 5.76 -21.58
CA ALA A 173 0.18 4.99 -22.63
C ALA A 173 -0.34 3.54 -22.72
N ARG A 174 -0.59 2.91 -21.57
CA ARG A 174 -1.18 1.55 -21.50
C ARG A 174 -2.59 1.51 -22.09
N GLU A 175 -3.44 2.45 -21.72
CA GLU A 175 -4.83 2.51 -22.20
C GLU A 175 -4.93 2.93 -23.68
N GLU A 176 -4.04 3.80 -24.16
CA GLU A 176 -3.95 4.14 -25.59
C GLU A 176 -3.51 2.93 -26.43
N GLN A 177 -2.55 2.14 -25.93
CA GLN A 177 -2.13 0.91 -26.60
C GLN A 177 -3.24 -0.16 -26.58
N ALA A 178 -3.99 -0.28 -25.48
CA ALA A 178 -5.16 -1.15 -25.44
C ALA A 178 -6.23 -0.69 -26.44
N LEU A 179 -6.51 0.62 -26.51
CA LEU A 179 -7.47 1.20 -27.45
C LEU A 179 -7.11 0.90 -28.90
N THR A 180 -5.84 1.03 -29.30
CA THR A 180 -5.41 0.70 -30.67
C THR A 180 -5.60 -0.79 -30.97
N GLN A 181 -5.24 -1.67 -30.03
CA GLN A 181 -5.44 -3.12 -30.20
C GLN A 181 -6.91 -3.49 -30.31
N HIS A 182 -7.79 -2.93 -29.46
CA HIS A 182 -9.23 -3.20 -29.49
C HIS A 182 -9.87 -2.65 -30.76
N THR A 183 -9.51 -1.45 -31.22
CA THR A 183 -10.05 -0.86 -32.45
C THR A 183 -9.62 -1.63 -33.71
N GLU A 184 -8.37 -2.08 -33.78
CA GLU A 184 -7.90 -2.95 -34.87
C GLU A 184 -8.57 -4.33 -34.88
N ALA A 185 -8.82 -4.91 -33.70
CA ALA A 185 -9.55 -6.17 -33.58
C ALA A 185 -11.03 -6.01 -33.96
N GLN A 186 -11.66 -4.90 -33.51
CA GLN A 186 -13.04 -4.55 -33.87
C GLN A 186 -13.18 -4.39 -35.38
N GLY A 187 -12.31 -3.62 -36.03
CA GLY A 187 -12.38 -3.42 -37.49
C GLY A 187 -12.22 -4.70 -38.30
N ARG A 188 -11.38 -5.65 -37.84
CA ARG A 188 -11.26 -6.99 -38.46
C ARG A 188 -12.55 -7.80 -38.34
N LEU A 189 -13.17 -7.81 -37.16
CA LEU A 189 -14.42 -8.55 -36.94
C LEU A 189 -15.62 -7.88 -37.61
N GLU A 190 -15.66 -6.55 -37.71
CA GLU A 190 -16.68 -5.82 -38.48
C GLU A 190 -16.63 -6.18 -39.96
N ALA A 191 -15.43 -6.25 -40.55
CA ALA A 191 -15.26 -6.71 -41.93
C ALA A 191 -15.74 -8.16 -42.10
N GLN A 192 -15.41 -9.04 -41.15
CA GLN A 192 -15.88 -10.43 -41.15
C GLN A 192 -17.40 -10.52 -40.99
N ALA A 193 -18.01 -9.68 -40.14
CA ALA A 193 -19.46 -9.61 -39.95
C ALA A 193 -20.18 -9.14 -41.22
N GLN A 194 -19.60 -8.20 -41.97
CA GLN A 194 -20.12 -7.76 -43.27
C GLN A 194 -20.06 -8.89 -44.31
N GLN A 195 -18.97 -9.65 -44.36
CA GLN A 195 -18.85 -10.83 -45.23
C GLN A 195 -19.92 -11.88 -44.89
N LEU A 196 -20.03 -12.25 -43.61
CA LEU A 196 -21.02 -13.22 -43.13
C LEU A 196 -22.46 -12.76 -43.37
N ALA A 197 -22.76 -11.46 -43.28
CA ALA A 197 -24.07 -10.91 -43.62
C ALA A 197 -24.40 -11.08 -45.12
N GLY A 198 -23.40 -10.93 -45.99
CA GLY A 198 -23.56 -11.23 -47.42
C GLY A 198 -23.81 -12.72 -47.69
N GLU A 199 -23.08 -13.60 -47.02
CA GLU A 199 -23.28 -15.06 -47.08
C GLU A 199 -24.66 -15.46 -46.54
N GLU A 200 -25.11 -14.85 -45.43
CA GLU A 200 -26.42 -15.07 -44.82
C GLU A 200 -27.54 -14.76 -45.83
N LEU A 201 -27.44 -13.62 -46.53
CA LEU A 201 -28.41 -13.21 -47.55
C LEU A 201 -28.48 -14.24 -48.70
N GLN A 202 -27.33 -14.65 -49.22
CA GLN A 202 -27.26 -15.63 -50.32
C GLN A 202 -27.79 -17.00 -49.90
N ALA A 203 -27.42 -17.47 -48.71
CA ALA A 203 -27.92 -18.74 -48.16
C ALA A 203 -29.43 -18.68 -47.93
N ARG A 204 -29.95 -17.52 -47.50
CA ARG A 204 -31.39 -17.31 -47.30
C ARG A 204 -32.15 -17.35 -48.60
N GLU A 205 -31.66 -16.66 -49.63
CA GLU A 205 -32.24 -16.71 -50.99
C GLU A 205 -32.26 -18.15 -51.52
N ARG A 206 -31.14 -18.89 -51.44
CA ARG A 206 -31.07 -20.31 -51.86
C ARG A 206 -32.05 -21.19 -51.08
N SER A 207 -32.12 -21.04 -49.76
CA SER A 207 -33.06 -21.80 -48.92
C SER A 207 -34.52 -21.51 -49.30
N THR A 208 -34.87 -20.25 -49.55
CA THR A 208 -36.22 -19.88 -49.97
C THR A 208 -36.55 -20.40 -51.38
N GLY A 209 -35.62 -20.30 -52.33
CA GLY A 209 -35.78 -20.82 -53.68
C GLY A 209 -35.94 -22.34 -53.73
N ALA A 210 -35.06 -23.07 -53.02
CA ALA A 210 -35.13 -24.53 -52.95
C ALA A 210 -36.42 -25.01 -52.26
N ALA A 211 -36.89 -24.31 -51.21
CA ALA A 211 -38.16 -24.63 -50.57
C ALA A 211 -39.36 -24.45 -51.51
N ALA A 212 -39.41 -23.35 -52.28
CA ALA A 212 -40.48 -23.12 -53.26
C ALA A 212 -40.47 -24.16 -54.39
N GLN A 213 -39.28 -24.58 -54.84
CA GLN A 213 -39.13 -25.62 -55.87
C GLN A 213 -39.54 -27.01 -55.36
N ALA A 214 -39.23 -27.33 -54.11
CA ALA A 214 -39.69 -28.55 -53.45
C ALA A 214 -41.23 -28.59 -53.34
N GLU A 215 -41.85 -27.50 -52.92
CA GLU A 215 -43.31 -27.39 -52.83
C GLU A 215 -43.99 -27.55 -54.20
N THR A 216 -43.46 -26.89 -55.23
CA THR A 216 -43.97 -27.00 -56.61
C THR A 216 -43.86 -28.42 -57.14
N SER A 217 -42.73 -29.08 -56.93
CA SER A 217 -42.49 -30.46 -57.37
C SER A 217 -43.39 -31.46 -56.63
N GLN A 218 -43.64 -31.23 -55.34
CA GLN A 218 -44.54 -32.05 -54.52
C GLN A 218 -46.01 -31.92 -54.98
N GLN A 219 -46.45 -30.70 -55.32
CA GLN A 219 -47.79 -30.47 -55.89
C GLN A 219 -47.96 -31.14 -57.26
N SER A 220 -46.92 -31.10 -58.11
CA SER A 220 -46.93 -31.76 -59.43
C SER A 220 -47.03 -33.30 -59.29
N ALA A 221 -46.22 -33.91 -58.42
CA ALA A 221 -46.29 -35.34 -58.14
C ALA A 221 -47.68 -35.76 -57.61
N ALA A 222 -48.26 -34.97 -56.70
CA ALA A 222 -49.61 -35.22 -56.19
C ALA A 222 -50.71 -35.03 -57.24
N GLY A 223 -50.52 -34.12 -58.21
CA GLY A 223 -51.41 -33.95 -59.36
C GLY A 223 -51.42 -35.16 -60.28
N LEU A 224 -50.24 -35.66 -60.66
CA LEU A 224 -50.07 -36.82 -61.52
C LEU A 224 -50.55 -38.12 -60.85
N GLY A 225 -50.33 -38.26 -59.53
CA GLY A 225 -50.87 -39.39 -58.76
C GLY A 225 -52.41 -39.47 -58.80
N ARG A 226 -53.12 -38.33 -58.84
CA ARG A 226 -54.58 -38.31 -59.02
C ARG A 226 -55.00 -38.76 -60.42
N GLN A 227 -54.30 -38.32 -61.46
CA GLN A 227 -54.58 -38.73 -62.84
C GLN A 227 -54.40 -40.25 -63.05
N VAL A 228 -53.38 -40.83 -62.42
CA VAL A 228 -53.15 -42.29 -62.45
C VAL A 228 -54.30 -43.05 -61.78
N LEU A 229 -54.88 -42.53 -60.69
CA LEU A 229 -56.04 -43.13 -60.04
C LEU A 229 -57.29 -43.08 -60.94
N GLU A 230 -57.58 -41.92 -61.55
CA GLU A 230 -58.72 -41.74 -62.46
C GLU A 230 -58.63 -42.68 -63.68
N ALA A 231 -57.43 -42.81 -64.29
CA ALA A 231 -57.21 -43.71 -65.42
C ALA A 231 -57.40 -45.19 -65.03
N ARG A 232 -57.02 -45.60 -63.81
CA ARG A 232 -57.27 -46.97 -63.31
C ARG A 232 -58.76 -47.27 -63.15
N GLU A 233 -59.53 -46.32 -62.63
CA GLU A 233 -60.98 -46.47 -62.51
C GLU A 233 -61.65 -46.63 -63.89
N GLN A 234 -61.23 -45.84 -64.88
CA GLN A 234 -61.75 -45.91 -66.23
C GLN A 234 -61.49 -47.27 -66.90
N ILE A 235 -60.27 -47.81 -66.77
CA ILE A 235 -59.92 -49.16 -67.27
C ILE A 235 -60.78 -50.22 -66.58
N SER A 236 -61.02 -50.10 -65.27
CA SER A 236 -61.86 -51.05 -64.53
C SER A 236 -63.29 -51.09 -65.07
N ARG A 237 -63.87 -49.93 -65.44
CA ARG A 237 -65.21 -49.85 -66.04
C ARG A 237 -65.25 -50.50 -67.41
N LEU A 238 -64.29 -50.16 -68.29
CA LEU A 238 -64.21 -50.72 -69.65
C LEU A 238 -64.02 -52.25 -69.66
N ARG A 239 -63.25 -52.80 -68.71
CA ARG A 239 -63.09 -54.25 -68.54
C ARG A 239 -64.40 -54.96 -68.23
N SER A 240 -65.20 -54.40 -67.32
CA SER A 240 -66.52 -54.96 -66.98
C SER A 240 -67.48 -54.95 -68.17
N GLU A 241 -67.47 -53.88 -68.97
CA GLU A 241 -68.34 -53.77 -70.16
C GLU A 241 -67.92 -54.74 -71.26
N HIS A 242 -66.61 -54.91 -71.48
CA HIS A 242 -66.05 -55.85 -72.45
C HIS A 242 -66.43 -57.31 -72.11
N GLU A 243 -66.31 -57.70 -70.84
CA GLU A 243 -66.63 -59.06 -70.38
C GLU A 243 -68.12 -59.38 -70.59
N ALA A 244 -69.02 -58.45 -70.24
CA ALA A 244 -70.46 -58.61 -70.46
C ALA A 244 -70.82 -58.74 -71.96
N ALA A 245 -70.19 -57.96 -72.84
CA ALA A 245 -70.43 -58.03 -74.28
C ALA A 245 -69.91 -59.35 -74.90
N THR A 246 -68.80 -59.89 -74.39
CA THR A 246 -68.22 -61.15 -74.86
C THR A 246 -69.12 -62.35 -74.54
N VAL A 247 -69.63 -62.42 -73.31
CA VAL A 247 -70.57 -63.48 -72.88
C VAL A 247 -71.83 -63.48 -73.75
N CYS A 248 -72.36 -62.30 -74.08
CA CYS A 248 -73.54 -62.16 -74.93
C CYS A 248 -73.27 -62.63 -76.38
N ALA A 249 -72.08 -62.37 -76.91
CA ALA A 249 -71.69 -62.80 -78.25
C ALA A 249 -71.57 -64.32 -78.39
N ASP A 250 -71.11 -65.02 -77.36
CA ASP A 250 -70.98 -66.49 -77.39
C ASP A 250 -72.34 -67.20 -77.29
N ALA A 251 -73.27 -66.69 -76.47
CA ALA A 251 -74.64 -67.23 -76.41
C ALA A 251 -75.36 -67.15 -77.77
N LEU A 252 -75.24 -66.01 -78.48
CA LEU A 252 -75.86 -65.83 -79.80
C LEU A 252 -75.26 -66.75 -80.89
N ARG A 253 -74.00 -67.19 -80.75
CA ARG A 253 -73.39 -68.15 -81.68
C ARG A 253 -73.98 -69.55 -81.53
N GLU A 254 -74.26 -69.99 -80.30
CA GLU A 254 -74.84 -71.32 -80.04
C GLU A 254 -76.25 -71.44 -80.61
N ASP A 255 -77.10 -70.44 -80.38
CA ASP A 255 -78.48 -70.41 -80.88
C ASP A 255 -78.56 -70.46 -82.42
N LEU A 256 -77.65 -69.75 -83.08
CA LEU A 256 -77.52 -69.70 -84.54
C LEU A 256 -77.09 -71.03 -85.15
N ALA A 257 -76.20 -71.76 -84.47
CA ALA A 257 -75.77 -73.08 -84.90
C ALA A 257 -76.92 -74.10 -84.85
N GLY A 258 -77.78 -74.02 -83.81
CA GLY A 258 -78.94 -74.89 -83.66
C GLY A 258 -79.96 -74.75 -84.79
N ALA A 259 -80.34 -73.51 -85.14
CA ALA A 259 -81.35 -73.26 -86.16
C ALA A 259 -80.93 -73.73 -87.58
N ARG A 260 -79.63 -73.69 -87.91
CA ARG A 260 -79.11 -74.16 -89.21
C ARG A 260 -79.19 -75.68 -89.39
N ALA A 261 -79.12 -76.45 -88.31
CA ALA A 261 -79.12 -77.91 -88.37
C ALA A 261 -80.50 -78.48 -88.75
N GLU A 262 -81.60 -77.90 -88.24
CA GLU A 262 -82.97 -78.37 -88.52
C GLU A 262 -83.37 -78.19 -89.98
N HIS A 263 -83.02 -77.04 -90.59
CA HIS A 263 -83.29 -76.76 -92.00
C HIS A 263 -82.62 -77.78 -92.95
N ALA A 264 -81.39 -78.20 -92.64
CA ALA A 264 -80.63 -79.11 -93.49
C ALA A 264 -81.21 -80.54 -93.54
N SER A 265 -81.88 -80.99 -92.47
CA SER A 265 -82.44 -82.34 -92.37
C SER A 265 -83.66 -82.55 -93.28
N LEU A 266 -84.66 -81.67 -93.20
CA LEU A 266 -85.92 -81.80 -93.94
C LEU A 266 -85.74 -81.63 -95.47
N HIS A 267 -84.76 -80.81 -95.89
CA HIS A 267 -84.45 -80.63 -97.30
C HIS A 267 -83.88 -81.91 -97.95
N ARG A 268 -83.23 -82.77 -97.16
CA ARG A 268 -82.58 -83.99 -97.65
C ARG A 268 -83.59 -85.06 -98.06
N VAL A 269 -84.64 -85.25 -97.27
CA VAL A 269 -85.69 -86.27 -97.49
C VAL A 269 -86.44 -86.05 -98.80
N LEU A 270 -86.72 -84.79 -99.16
CA LEU A 270 -87.45 -84.47 -100.38
C LEU A 270 -86.64 -84.76 -101.66
N ASN A 271 -85.32 -84.53 -101.62
CA ASN A 271 -84.45 -84.71 -102.78
C ASN A 271 -84.13 -86.18 -103.08
N GLU A 272 -84.08 -87.05 -102.06
CA GLU A 272 -83.79 -88.48 -102.24
C GLU A 272 -85.01 -89.29 -102.73
N ARG A 273 -86.20 -88.66 -102.84
CA ARG A 273 -87.45 -89.23 -103.41
C ARG A 273 -87.81 -90.62 -102.87
N SER A 274 -87.57 -90.80 -101.57
CA SER A 274 -87.71 -92.06 -100.82
C SER A 274 -89.13 -92.65 -100.77
N TYR A 275 -90.13 -91.94 -101.31
CA TYR A 275 -91.55 -92.29 -101.34
C TYR A 275 -92.01 -93.03 -102.62
N THR A 276 -91.15 -93.22 -103.64
CA THR A 276 -91.48 -93.94 -104.89
C THR A 276 -91.03 -95.41 -104.91
N ALA A 277 -91.57 -96.27 -105.78
CA ALA A 277 -91.11 -97.66 -105.90
C ALA A 277 -89.60 -97.77 -106.17
N GLU A 278 -88.95 -98.80 -105.62
CA GLU A 278 -87.48 -98.98 -105.65
C GLU A 278 -86.91 -98.99 -107.08
N ALA A 279 -87.67 -99.48 -108.06
CA ALA A 279 -87.30 -99.44 -109.47
C ALA A 279 -87.24 -98.00 -110.03
N VAL A 280 -88.18 -97.13 -109.61
CA VAL A 280 -88.22 -95.70 -109.98
C VAL A 280 -87.09 -94.93 -109.29
N GLN A 281 -86.83 -95.20 -108.01
CA GLN A 281 -85.68 -94.62 -107.28
C GLN A 281 -84.35 -94.97 -107.94
N LYS A 282 -84.13 -96.25 -108.29
CA LYS A 282 -82.91 -96.71 -108.98
C LYS A 282 -82.80 -96.15 -110.40
N LEU A 283 -83.91 -96.00 -111.12
CA LEU A 283 -83.96 -95.32 -112.41
C LEU A 283 -83.50 -93.86 -112.29
N PHE A 284 -83.98 -93.12 -111.29
CA PHE A 284 -83.58 -91.73 -111.06
C PHE A 284 -82.16 -91.59 -110.51
N ALA A 285 -81.69 -92.53 -109.69
CA ALA A 285 -80.29 -92.57 -109.25
C ALA A 285 -79.30 -92.75 -110.41
N ARG A 286 -79.74 -93.37 -111.53
CA ARG A 286 -78.94 -93.51 -112.75
C ARG A 286 -79.23 -92.48 -113.83
N ASN A 287 -80.25 -91.65 -113.65
CA ASN A 287 -80.66 -90.63 -114.60
C ASN A 287 -79.53 -89.59 -114.75
N GLY A 288 -78.82 -89.63 -115.88
CA GLY A 288 -77.65 -88.78 -116.13
C GLY A 288 -76.28 -89.38 -115.76
N SER A 289 -76.19 -90.69 -115.45
CA SER A 289 -74.90 -91.37 -115.21
C SER A 289 -74.22 -91.78 -116.53
N ALA A 290 -72.92 -91.49 -116.66
CA ALA A 290 -72.20 -91.35 -117.93
C ALA A 290 -71.98 -92.62 -118.79
N GLN A 291 -72.41 -93.80 -118.33
CA GLN A 291 -72.12 -95.07 -119.00
C GLN A 291 -73.21 -95.57 -119.97
N ASP A 292 -74.43 -95.04 -119.91
CA ASP A 292 -75.48 -95.30 -120.90
C ASP A 292 -76.16 -93.97 -121.28
N GLN A 293 -75.57 -93.25 -122.24
CA GLN A 293 -75.90 -91.86 -122.63
C GLN A 293 -77.30 -91.62 -123.20
N ASN A 294 -78.16 -92.62 -123.16
CA ASN A 294 -79.34 -92.61 -123.99
C ASN A 294 -80.63 -92.40 -123.16
N PHE A 295 -80.70 -92.80 -121.87
CA PHE A 295 -81.92 -92.62 -121.07
C PHE A 295 -81.97 -91.28 -120.30
N ARG A 296 -83.06 -90.50 -120.46
CA ARG A 296 -83.33 -89.27 -119.69
C ARG A 296 -84.78 -89.19 -119.22
N ALA A 297 -84.97 -89.04 -117.91
CA ALA A 297 -86.25 -88.74 -117.27
C ALA A 297 -86.28 -87.30 -116.72
N VAL A 298 -87.41 -86.61 -116.87
CA VAL A 298 -87.61 -85.22 -116.43
C VAL A 298 -88.06 -85.18 -114.97
N GLY A 299 -88.91 -86.11 -114.57
CA GLY A 299 -89.44 -86.22 -113.22
C GLY A 299 -90.47 -87.32 -113.12
N VAL A 300 -91.08 -87.45 -111.96
CA VAL A 300 -92.22 -88.35 -111.76
C VAL A 300 -93.50 -87.52 -111.92
N LEU A 301 -94.60 -88.13 -112.37
CA LEU A 301 -95.86 -87.42 -112.57
C LEU A 301 -96.32 -86.67 -111.29
N ALA A 302 -96.03 -87.20 -110.10
CA ALA A 302 -96.29 -86.55 -108.81
C ALA A 302 -95.59 -85.19 -108.59
N ASP A 303 -94.43 -84.95 -109.22
CA ASP A 303 -93.71 -83.67 -109.08
C ASP A 303 -94.48 -82.49 -109.71
N TYR A 304 -95.39 -82.80 -110.64
CA TYR A 304 -96.16 -81.84 -111.43
C TYR A 304 -97.65 -81.84 -111.10
N ALA A 305 -98.13 -82.79 -110.29
CA ALA A 305 -99.52 -82.88 -109.89
C ALA A 305 -99.82 -81.84 -108.80
N GLU A 306 -100.86 -81.05 -109.01
CA GLU A 306 -101.45 -80.19 -107.99
C GLU A 306 -102.90 -80.58 -107.76
N VAL A 307 -103.23 -80.74 -106.49
CA VAL A 307 -104.54 -81.17 -106.02
C VAL A 307 -104.89 -80.31 -104.82
N ALA A 308 -106.18 -80.04 -104.64
CA ALA A 308 -106.64 -79.36 -103.44
C ALA A 308 -106.64 -80.32 -102.24
N GLU A 309 -106.20 -79.83 -101.07
CA GLU A 309 -105.98 -80.56 -99.82
C GLU A 309 -107.03 -81.64 -99.47
N PRO A 310 -108.36 -81.44 -99.62
CA PRO A 310 -109.34 -82.46 -99.21
C PRO A 310 -109.31 -83.74 -100.06
N TYR A 311 -108.78 -83.66 -101.27
CA TYR A 311 -108.87 -84.72 -102.27
C TYR A 311 -107.53 -85.39 -102.57
N GLU A 312 -106.43 -84.86 -102.01
CA GLU A 312 -105.06 -85.36 -102.23
C GLU A 312 -104.95 -86.86 -101.92
N SER A 313 -105.42 -87.30 -100.75
CA SER A 313 -105.29 -88.70 -100.33
C SER A 313 -106.11 -89.67 -101.20
N ALA A 314 -107.36 -89.30 -101.53
CA ALA A 314 -108.24 -90.13 -102.36
C ALA A 314 -107.66 -90.33 -103.76
N LEU A 315 -107.11 -89.25 -104.32
CA LEU A 315 -106.56 -89.24 -105.65
C LEU A 315 -105.19 -89.93 -105.71
N GLU A 316 -104.36 -89.73 -104.69
CA GLU A 316 -103.07 -90.39 -104.57
C GLU A 316 -103.21 -91.90 -104.46
N GLN A 317 -104.22 -92.38 -103.73
CA GLN A 317 -104.52 -93.81 -103.67
C GLN A 317 -105.06 -94.37 -105.00
N PHE A 318 -105.92 -93.61 -105.70
CA PHE A 318 -106.51 -94.07 -106.97
C PHE A 318 -105.50 -94.09 -108.13
N LEU A 319 -104.64 -93.06 -108.20
CA LEU A 319 -103.61 -92.90 -109.22
C LEU A 319 -102.23 -93.37 -108.74
N ARG A 320 -102.17 -94.27 -107.76
CA ARG A 320 -100.90 -94.64 -107.12
C ARG A 320 -99.84 -95.09 -108.12
N GLU A 321 -100.23 -95.91 -109.10
CA GLU A 321 -99.32 -96.35 -110.15
C GLU A 321 -99.01 -95.20 -111.13
N GLU A 322 -100.02 -94.40 -111.48
CA GLU A 322 -99.92 -93.29 -112.43
C GLU A 322 -99.07 -92.12 -111.91
N LEU A 323 -99.12 -91.80 -110.62
CA LEU A 323 -98.31 -90.75 -109.99
C LEU A 323 -96.84 -91.13 -109.90
N GLU A 324 -96.53 -92.42 -109.98
CA GLU A 324 -95.18 -92.96 -110.13
C GLU A 324 -94.70 -93.02 -111.58
N TYR A 325 -95.52 -92.62 -112.56
CA TYR A 325 -95.11 -92.65 -113.95
C TYR A 325 -93.92 -91.73 -114.18
N VAL A 326 -92.88 -92.30 -114.78
CA VAL A 326 -91.65 -91.59 -115.06
C VAL A 326 -91.86 -90.80 -116.35
N VAL A 327 -91.85 -89.48 -116.22
CA VAL A 327 -92.05 -88.55 -117.33
C VAL A 327 -90.77 -88.48 -118.15
N VAL A 328 -90.85 -88.84 -119.42
CA VAL A 328 -89.75 -88.79 -120.37
C VAL A 328 -90.17 -88.02 -121.61
N GLU A 329 -89.21 -87.36 -122.26
CA GLU A 329 -89.52 -86.51 -123.39
C GLU A 329 -89.95 -87.30 -124.62
N THR A 330 -89.31 -88.45 -124.92
CA THR A 330 -89.53 -89.21 -126.18
C THR A 330 -89.74 -90.71 -125.96
N PHE A 331 -90.34 -91.38 -126.95
CA PHE A 331 -90.53 -92.85 -126.92
C PHE A 331 -89.20 -93.62 -126.94
N ASP A 332 -88.14 -93.04 -127.51
CA ASP A 332 -86.82 -93.65 -127.49
C ASP A 332 -86.25 -93.69 -126.06
N HIS A 333 -86.44 -92.62 -125.30
CA HIS A 333 -86.11 -92.61 -123.87
C HIS A 333 -86.96 -93.63 -123.10
N ALA A 334 -88.27 -93.73 -123.34
CA ALA A 334 -89.08 -94.77 -122.70
C ALA A 334 -88.59 -96.20 -123.03
N ARG A 335 -88.20 -96.48 -124.29
CA ARG A 335 -87.65 -97.78 -124.70
C ARG A 335 -86.35 -98.10 -123.99
N GLN A 336 -85.48 -97.12 -123.80
CA GLN A 336 -84.22 -97.31 -123.10
C GLN A 336 -84.42 -97.48 -121.60
N GLY A 337 -85.37 -96.74 -121.01
CA GLY A 337 -85.80 -96.95 -119.63
C GLY A 337 -86.33 -98.37 -119.40
N ILE A 338 -87.11 -98.90 -120.35
CA ILE A 338 -87.55 -100.31 -120.34
C ILE A 338 -86.36 -101.27 -120.50
N SER A 339 -85.38 -100.94 -121.33
CA SER A 339 -84.16 -101.75 -121.48
C SER A 339 -83.37 -101.82 -120.17
N LEU A 340 -83.24 -100.69 -119.46
CA LEU A 340 -82.59 -100.60 -118.15
C LEU A 340 -83.34 -101.39 -117.08
N LEU A 341 -84.67 -101.37 -117.11
CA LEU A 341 -85.51 -102.17 -116.20
C LEU A 341 -85.45 -103.68 -116.48
N ARG A 342 -85.35 -104.08 -117.76
CA ARG A 342 -85.19 -105.50 -118.14
C ARG A 342 -83.79 -106.04 -117.85
N GLY A 343 -82.79 -105.17 -117.86
CA GLY A 343 -81.41 -105.52 -117.56
C GLY A 343 -81.11 -105.39 -116.07
N GLU A 344 -80.44 -104.29 -115.72
CA GLU A 344 -79.74 -104.17 -114.43
C GLU A 344 -80.59 -103.61 -113.29
N VAL A 345 -81.56 -102.76 -113.59
CA VAL A 345 -82.34 -102.09 -112.54
C VAL A 345 -83.34 -103.05 -111.93
N GLY A 346 -83.90 -103.94 -112.75
CA GLY A 346 -84.91 -104.90 -112.35
C GLY A 346 -86.24 -104.22 -111.98
N GLY A 347 -87.34 -104.84 -112.38
CA GLY A 347 -88.68 -104.41 -112.00
C GLY A 347 -89.48 -103.79 -113.14
N ARG A 348 -90.58 -103.13 -112.77
CA ARG A 348 -91.51 -102.48 -113.70
C ARG A 348 -91.62 -101.02 -113.30
N ALA A 349 -91.44 -100.15 -114.27
CA ALA A 349 -91.91 -98.77 -114.21
C ALA A 349 -92.63 -98.47 -115.51
N THR A 350 -93.61 -97.57 -115.42
CA THR A 350 -94.37 -97.10 -116.57
C THR A 350 -93.87 -95.70 -116.93
N PHE A 351 -93.63 -95.46 -118.21
CA PHE A 351 -93.11 -94.18 -118.69
C PHE A 351 -94.24 -93.37 -119.32
N PHE A 352 -94.36 -92.11 -118.93
CA PHE A 352 -95.24 -91.14 -119.57
C PHE A 352 -94.43 -90.32 -120.57
N VAL A 353 -94.72 -90.47 -121.86
CA VAL A 353 -93.96 -89.84 -122.94
C VAL A 353 -94.64 -88.54 -123.38
N ASP A 354 -93.94 -87.41 -123.21
CA ASP A 354 -94.51 -86.08 -123.48
C ASP A 354 -94.50 -85.66 -124.97
N SER A 355 -93.68 -86.27 -125.84
CA SER A 355 -93.52 -85.87 -127.26
C SER A 355 -94.74 -86.04 -128.18
N VAL A 356 -95.95 -86.18 -127.64
CA VAL A 356 -97.16 -86.53 -128.38
C VAL A 356 -98.25 -85.43 -128.31
N ARG A 357 -97.83 -84.18 -128.05
CA ARG A 357 -98.69 -82.98 -128.03
C ARG A 357 -99.62 -82.79 -129.25
N ASN A 358 -99.41 -83.51 -130.36
CA ASN A 358 -100.17 -83.40 -131.61
C ASN A 358 -100.96 -84.66 -132.02
N LEU A 359 -101.14 -85.69 -131.17
CA LEU A 359 -102.05 -86.79 -131.53
C LEU A 359 -103.51 -86.28 -131.58
N PRO A 360 -104.30 -86.68 -132.60
CA PRO A 360 -105.70 -86.29 -132.69
C PRO A 360 -106.43 -86.69 -131.41
N GLN A 361 -107.07 -85.71 -130.76
CA GLN A 361 -107.88 -85.95 -129.57
C GLN A 361 -108.94 -87.02 -129.90
N PRO A 362 -109.02 -88.12 -129.12
CA PRO A 362 -110.08 -89.11 -129.28
C PRO A 362 -111.43 -88.41 -129.07
N ALA A 363 -112.34 -88.52 -130.05
CA ALA A 363 -113.66 -87.88 -129.99
C ALA A 363 -114.33 -88.19 -128.65
N GLU A 364 -114.67 -87.13 -127.90
CA GLU A 364 -115.32 -87.23 -126.60
C GLU A 364 -116.56 -88.12 -126.73
N LYS A 365 -116.49 -89.31 -126.14
CA LYS A 365 -117.68 -90.13 -125.93
C LYS A 365 -118.58 -89.34 -124.97
N ALA A 366 -119.79 -89.01 -125.45
CA ALA A 366 -120.78 -88.23 -124.71
C ALA A 366 -120.86 -88.71 -123.26
N SER A 367 -120.54 -87.81 -122.33
CA SER A 367 -120.53 -88.12 -120.90
C SER A 367 -121.94 -88.51 -120.46
N LEU A 368 -122.04 -89.64 -119.78
CA LEU A 368 -123.30 -90.04 -119.14
C LEU A 368 -123.67 -88.99 -118.07
N PRO A 369 -124.91 -88.49 -118.06
CA PRO A 369 -125.32 -87.45 -117.12
C PRO A 369 -125.66 -88.09 -115.77
N PHE A 370 -124.64 -88.39 -114.96
CA PHE A 370 -124.85 -88.73 -113.55
C PHE A 370 -125.15 -87.44 -112.78
N ASN A 371 -126.28 -87.41 -112.07
CA ASN A 371 -126.61 -86.28 -111.21
C ASN A 371 -126.06 -86.52 -109.80
N ALA A 372 -125.93 -85.46 -108.99
CA ALA A 372 -125.52 -85.59 -107.59
C ALA A 372 -126.43 -86.55 -106.78
N ALA A 373 -127.70 -86.69 -107.16
CA ALA A 373 -128.65 -87.64 -106.57
C ALA A 373 -128.24 -89.12 -106.76
N ASP A 374 -127.39 -89.42 -107.75
CA ASP A 374 -126.84 -90.76 -107.98
C ASP A 374 -125.65 -91.08 -107.06
N GLY A 375 -125.14 -90.08 -106.32
CA GLY A 375 -124.05 -90.18 -105.35
C GLY A 375 -122.67 -89.77 -105.87
N VAL A 376 -122.58 -89.23 -107.09
CA VAL A 376 -121.33 -88.81 -107.75
C VAL A 376 -120.98 -87.36 -107.40
N VAL A 377 -119.79 -87.11 -106.85
CA VAL A 377 -119.25 -85.78 -106.47
C VAL A 377 -118.71 -85.03 -107.69
N ALA A 378 -117.77 -85.65 -108.39
CA ALA A 378 -117.10 -85.03 -109.53
C ALA A 378 -116.39 -86.09 -110.36
N ARG A 379 -116.13 -85.79 -111.63
CA ARG A 379 -115.23 -86.59 -112.47
C ARG A 379 -113.77 -86.27 -112.11
N LEU A 380 -112.92 -87.28 -111.93
CA LEU A 380 -111.58 -87.09 -111.33
C LEU A 380 -110.66 -86.20 -112.19
N ASP A 381 -110.85 -86.18 -113.51
CA ASP A 381 -110.10 -85.31 -114.42
C ASP A 381 -110.22 -83.81 -114.11
N LYS A 382 -111.31 -83.38 -113.46
CA LYS A 382 -111.51 -81.99 -113.04
C LYS A 382 -110.84 -81.62 -111.72
N LEU A 383 -110.38 -82.61 -110.93
CA LEU A 383 -109.84 -82.38 -109.58
C LEU A 383 -108.30 -82.34 -109.52
N VAL A 384 -107.62 -82.65 -110.62
CA VAL A 384 -106.16 -82.73 -110.69
C VAL A 384 -105.69 -81.79 -111.77
N ASP A 385 -104.77 -80.87 -111.48
CA ASP A 385 -104.06 -80.11 -112.52
C ASP A 385 -102.59 -80.53 -112.60
N PHE A 386 -102.03 -80.51 -113.80
CA PHE A 386 -100.61 -80.78 -114.01
C PHE A 386 -99.91 -79.50 -114.47
N ARG A 387 -98.88 -79.08 -113.72
CA ARG A 387 -98.02 -77.94 -114.08
C ARG A 387 -97.13 -78.28 -115.28
N ASP A 388 -96.62 -77.25 -115.95
CA ASP A 388 -95.67 -77.41 -117.06
C ASP A 388 -94.44 -78.26 -116.65
N PRO A 389 -93.93 -79.12 -117.53
CA PRO A 389 -94.16 -79.14 -118.99
C PRO A 389 -95.36 -79.97 -119.48
N LEU A 390 -96.05 -80.71 -118.61
CA LEU A 390 -97.10 -81.65 -119.04
C LEU A 390 -98.40 -80.93 -119.47
N GLY A 391 -98.75 -79.84 -118.80
CA GLY A 391 -99.95 -79.06 -119.06
C GLY A 391 -101.27 -79.82 -118.83
N SER A 392 -102.39 -79.10 -118.90
CA SER A 392 -103.73 -79.67 -118.61
C SER A 392 -104.17 -80.75 -119.59
N ALA A 393 -103.55 -80.81 -120.79
CA ALA A 393 -103.84 -81.83 -121.80
C ALA A 393 -103.42 -83.24 -121.36
N ALA A 394 -102.43 -83.38 -120.47
CA ALA A 394 -101.90 -84.66 -120.01
C ALA A 394 -102.99 -85.59 -119.42
N LYS A 395 -104.03 -85.01 -118.81
CA LYS A 395 -105.16 -85.74 -118.23
C LYS A 395 -105.91 -86.61 -119.24
N HIS A 396 -105.98 -86.19 -120.51
CA HIS A 396 -106.72 -86.91 -121.56
C HIS A 396 -106.06 -88.22 -121.98
N PHE A 397 -104.75 -88.36 -121.75
CA PHE A 397 -103.98 -89.56 -122.08
C PHE A 397 -103.96 -90.59 -120.95
N LEU A 398 -104.60 -90.29 -119.82
CA LEU A 398 -104.85 -91.21 -118.72
C LEU A 398 -106.31 -91.66 -118.79
N PRO A 399 -106.63 -92.73 -119.54
CA PRO A 399 -108.02 -93.17 -119.74
C PRO A 399 -108.74 -93.53 -118.43
N LYS A 400 -107.99 -93.90 -117.38
CA LYS A 400 -108.57 -94.10 -116.04
C LYS A 400 -109.17 -92.80 -115.47
N LEU A 401 -108.53 -91.64 -115.67
CA LEU A 401 -109.03 -90.37 -115.13
C LEU A 401 -110.32 -89.91 -115.79
N SER A 402 -110.44 -90.06 -117.12
CA SER A 402 -111.62 -89.61 -117.87
C SER A 402 -112.83 -90.54 -117.69
N ALA A 403 -112.61 -91.81 -117.35
CA ALA A 403 -113.66 -92.77 -117.03
C ALA A 403 -113.97 -92.87 -115.53
N ALA A 404 -113.23 -92.16 -114.67
CA ALA A 404 -113.37 -92.22 -113.22
C ALA A 404 -114.19 -91.08 -112.63
N TYR A 405 -115.11 -91.45 -111.75
CA TYR A 405 -115.98 -90.56 -111.01
C TYR A 405 -115.76 -90.76 -109.52
N LEU A 406 -115.63 -89.66 -108.79
CA LEU A 406 -115.59 -89.65 -107.34
C LEU A 406 -117.03 -89.77 -106.84
N VAL A 407 -117.26 -90.66 -105.89
CA VAL A 407 -118.57 -90.97 -105.29
C VAL A 407 -118.46 -90.83 -103.79
N GLU A 408 -119.53 -90.39 -103.15
CA GLU A 408 -119.51 -90.16 -101.70
C GLU A 408 -119.49 -91.46 -100.90
N THR A 409 -120.17 -92.50 -101.40
CA THR A 409 -120.38 -93.74 -100.63
C THR A 409 -120.10 -95.00 -101.45
N ALA A 410 -119.60 -96.03 -100.78
CA ALA A 410 -119.36 -97.35 -101.35
C ALA A 410 -120.61 -97.99 -101.96
N ALA A 411 -121.79 -97.78 -101.35
CA ALA A 411 -123.05 -98.30 -101.86
C ALA A 411 -123.47 -97.65 -103.19
N ALA A 412 -123.27 -96.34 -103.33
CA ALA A 412 -123.49 -95.65 -104.60
C ALA A 412 -122.48 -96.11 -105.66
N ALA A 413 -121.22 -96.27 -105.27
CA ALA A 413 -120.16 -96.79 -106.13
C ALA A 413 -120.49 -98.18 -106.68
N GLU A 414 -120.95 -99.11 -105.84
CA GLU A 414 -121.31 -100.47 -106.25
C GLU A 414 -122.50 -100.51 -107.22
N ARG A 415 -123.56 -99.75 -106.91
CA ARG A 415 -124.75 -99.66 -107.76
C ARG A 415 -124.39 -99.15 -109.15
N LEU A 416 -123.66 -98.02 -109.20
CA LEU A 416 -123.25 -97.40 -110.46
C LEU A 416 -122.26 -98.26 -111.23
N ALA A 417 -121.34 -98.95 -110.55
CA ALA A 417 -120.41 -99.87 -111.19
C ALA A 417 -121.12 -101.04 -111.88
N ARG A 418 -122.25 -101.54 -111.32
CA ARG A 418 -123.05 -102.60 -111.96
C ARG A 418 -123.74 -102.10 -113.23
N ASP A 419 -124.36 -100.93 -113.14
CA ASP A 419 -125.15 -100.38 -114.25
C ASP A 419 -124.23 -99.86 -115.37
N PHE A 420 -123.05 -99.36 -115.01
CA PHE A 420 -122.08 -98.77 -115.92
C PHE A 420 -120.72 -99.45 -115.75
N ALA A 421 -120.66 -100.72 -116.18
CA ALA A 421 -119.47 -101.55 -116.06
C ALA A 421 -118.21 -101.03 -116.79
N GLN A 422 -118.35 -99.98 -117.60
CA GLN A 422 -117.27 -99.35 -118.36
C GLN A 422 -116.57 -98.19 -117.58
N ASN A 423 -117.09 -97.78 -116.41
CA ASN A 423 -116.63 -96.62 -115.66
C ASN A 423 -116.10 -96.98 -114.26
N TYR A 424 -115.20 -96.16 -113.73
CA TYR A 424 -114.61 -96.33 -112.39
C TYR A 424 -115.31 -95.39 -111.41
N PHE A 425 -115.66 -95.88 -110.23
CA PHE A 425 -116.32 -95.11 -109.18
C PHE A 425 -115.48 -95.19 -107.91
N VAL A 426 -114.89 -94.06 -107.48
CA VAL A 426 -113.88 -93.98 -106.41
C VAL A 426 -114.44 -93.22 -105.21
N THR A 427 -114.32 -93.74 -104.00
CA THR A 427 -114.74 -93.01 -102.80
C THR A 427 -113.65 -92.08 -102.27
N LEU A 428 -114.00 -91.13 -101.39
CA LEU A 428 -113.03 -90.26 -100.71
C LEU A 428 -112.00 -91.03 -99.87
N GLU A 429 -112.31 -92.27 -99.48
CA GLU A 429 -111.38 -93.14 -98.74
C GLU A 429 -110.37 -93.84 -99.66
N GLY A 430 -110.52 -93.70 -100.99
CA GLY A 430 -109.64 -94.31 -101.99
C GLY A 430 -110.07 -95.70 -102.45
N THR A 431 -111.25 -96.20 -102.05
CA THR A 431 -111.81 -97.46 -102.59
C THR A 431 -112.44 -97.26 -103.96
N CYS A 432 -112.08 -98.08 -104.94
CA CYS A 432 -112.54 -98.01 -106.32
C CYS A 432 -113.42 -99.21 -106.71
N TYR A 433 -114.53 -98.92 -107.37
CA TYR A 433 -115.51 -99.88 -107.89
C TYR A 433 -115.58 -99.79 -109.42
N HIS A 434 -115.45 -100.92 -110.13
CA HIS A 434 -115.49 -100.97 -111.60
C HIS A 434 -116.14 -102.28 -112.10
N GLY A 435 -117.35 -102.20 -112.67
CA GLY A 435 -118.10 -103.38 -113.12
C GLY A 435 -118.42 -104.35 -111.99
N ARG A 436 -117.67 -105.45 -111.91
CA ARG A 436 -117.75 -106.46 -110.83
C ARG A 436 -116.51 -106.47 -109.92
N LEU A 437 -115.58 -105.55 -110.13
CA LEU A 437 -114.33 -105.46 -109.39
C LEU A 437 -114.42 -104.36 -108.34
N VAL A 438 -113.89 -104.62 -107.15
CA VAL A 438 -113.73 -103.63 -106.09
C VAL A 438 -112.28 -103.71 -105.62
N SER A 439 -111.57 -102.59 -105.66
CA SER A 439 -110.21 -102.45 -105.13
C SER A 439 -110.19 -101.42 -104.00
N GLY A 440 -109.48 -101.72 -102.93
CA GLY A 440 -109.39 -100.84 -101.76
C GLY A 440 -108.28 -101.31 -100.84
N GLY A 441 -107.60 -100.36 -100.20
CA GLY A 441 -106.49 -100.63 -99.28
C GLY A 441 -106.44 -99.62 -98.15
N ARG A 442 -105.53 -99.82 -97.20
CA ARG A 442 -105.30 -98.88 -96.08
C ARG A 442 -104.32 -97.79 -96.53
N PRO A 443 -104.55 -96.49 -96.23
CA PRO A 443 -103.57 -95.44 -96.53
C PRO A 443 -102.24 -95.73 -95.81
N GLY A 444 -101.14 -95.80 -96.57
CA GLY A 444 -99.77 -95.89 -96.06
C GLY A 444 -99.15 -94.52 -95.81
N GLU A 445 -97.91 -94.48 -95.29
CA GLU A 445 -97.16 -93.27 -94.90
C GLU A 445 -97.13 -92.15 -95.95
N ALA A 446 -97.03 -90.91 -95.44
CA ALA A 446 -97.25 -89.63 -96.12
C ALA A 446 -96.62 -89.53 -97.53
N GLY A 447 -97.45 -89.13 -98.48
CA GLY A 447 -97.09 -88.94 -99.88
C GLY A 447 -96.24 -87.71 -100.18
N PRO A 448 -95.64 -87.63 -101.39
CA PRO A 448 -94.81 -86.51 -101.87
C PRO A 448 -95.38 -85.10 -101.64
N LEU A 449 -96.70 -84.95 -101.68
CA LEU A 449 -97.35 -83.65 -101.57
C LEU A 449 -97.31 -83.11 -100.12
N GLN A 450 -97.26 -83.98 -99.11
CA GLN A 450 -97.31 -83.60 -97.70
C GLN A 450 -95.97 -83.09 -97.14
N ILE A 451 -94.82 -83.64 -97.59
CA ILE A 451 -93.48 -83.32 -97.08
C ILE A 451 -93.01 -81.91 -97.54
N LYS A 452 -93.47 -81.42 -98.71
CA LYS A 452 -93.10 -80.08 -99.23
C LYS A 452 -93.54 -78.92 -98.31
N ARG A 453 -94.51 -79.13 -97.40
CA ARG A 453 -95.02 -78.08 -96.50
C ARG A 453 -94.12 -77.84 -95.29
N GLU A 454 -93.56 -78.89 -94.70
CA GLU A 454 -92.84 -78.81 -93.40
C GLU A 454 -91.51 -78.04 -93.50
N LEU A 455 -90.97 -77.86 -94.69
CA LEU A 455 -89.69 -77.19 -94.94
C LEU A 455 -89.71 -75.66 -94.77
N ARG A 456 -90.89 -75.01 -94.78
CA ARG A 456 -90.97 -73.52 -94.85
C ARG A 456 -90.69 -72.78 -93.53
N ALA A 457 -90.91 -73.39 -92.38
CA ALA A 457 -90.78 -72.72 -91.07
C ALA A 457 -89.33 -72.45 -90.58
N PRO A 458 -88.36 -73.39 -90.66
CA PRO A 458 -87.01 -73.19 -90.11
C PRO A 458 -86.16 -72.15 -90.86
N VAL A 459 -86.50 -71.78 -92.10
CA VAL A 459 -85.76 -70.80 -92.92
C VAL A 459 -85.81 -69.37 -92.34
N ALA A 460 -86.94 -68.97 -91.75
CA ALA A 460 -87.11 -67.61 -91.26
C ALA A 460 -86.31 -67.35 -89.97
N LYS A 461 -86.18 -68.36 -89.10
CA LYS A 461 -85.55 -68.25 -87.78
C LYS A 461 -84.03 -68.08 -87.85
N THR A 462 -83.37 -68.65 -88.85
CA THR A 462 -81.91 -68.53 -89.04
C THR A 462 -81.47 -67.11 -89.40
N ALA A 463 -82.28 -66.35 -90.16
CA ALA A 463 -81.92 -65.01 -90.61
C ALA A 463 -81.90 -63.96 -89.49
N GLU A 464 -82.77 -64.10 -88.48
CA GLU A 464 -82.89 -63.15 -87.36
C GLU A 464 -81.70 -63.26 -86.38
N LEU A 465 -81.28 -64.48 -86.08
CA LEU A 465 -80.12 -64.74 -85.21
C LEU A 465 -78.80 -64.28 -85.84
N GLU A 466 -78.69 -64.28 -87.18
CA GLU A 466 -77.48 -63.82 -87.89
C GLU A 466 -77.23 -62.33 -87.67
N SER A 467 -78.28 -61.50 -87.75
CA SER A 467 -78.16 -60.04 -87.58
C SER A 467 -77.79 -59.63 -86.15
N THR A 468 -78.33 -60.31 -85.15
CA THR A 468 -78.06 -60.02 -83.73
C THR A 468 -76.64 -60.43 -83.31
N ALA A 469 -76.09 -61.51 -83.86
CA ALA A 469 -74.71 -61.91 -83.62
C ALA A 469 -73.69 -60.91 -84.18
N GLU A 470 -73.95 -60.31 -85.36
CA GLU A 470 -73.04 -59.34 -85.98
C GLU A 470 -72.94 -58.02 -85.19
N THR A 471 -74.06 -57.53 -84.66
CA THR A 471 -74.08 -56.29 -83.86
C THR A 471 -73.32 -56.43 -82.53
N ASN A 472 -73.46 -57.54 -81.83
CA ASN A 472 -72.70 -57.80 -80.60
C ASN A 472 -71.19 -57.97 -80.86
N ARG A 473 -70.81 -58.59 -81.99
CA ARG A 473 -69.40 -58.70 -82.38
C ARG A 473 -68.74 -57.33 -82.56
N ALA A 474 -69.41 -56.40 -83.23
CA ALA A 474 -68.90 -55.03 -83.42
C ALA A 474 -68.72 -54.29 -82.09
N ARG A 475 -69.62 -54.52 -81.11
CA ARG A 475 -69.52 -53.93 -79.77
C ARG A 475 -68.31 -54.44 -78.98
N VAL A 476 -68.00 -55.74 -79.07
CA VAL A 476 -66.79 -56.31 -78.44
C VAL A 476 -65.51 -55.72 -79.05
N GLU A 477 -65.46 -55.55 -80.37
CA GLU A 477 -64.32 -54.95 -81.07
C GLU A 477 -64.08 -53.49 -80.65
N GLN A 478 -65.14 -52.69 -80.50
CA GLN A 478 -65.05 -51.31 -80.00
C GLN A 478 -64.50 -51.25 -78.57
N LEU A 479 -65.09 -52.04 -77.65
CA LEU A 479 -64.64 -52.07 -76.26
C LEU A 479 -63.19 -52.56 -76.12
N THR A 480 -62.75 -53.47 -76.98
CA THR A 480 -61.34 -53.92 -77.04
C THR A 480 -60.39 -52.76 -77.40
N SER A 481 -60.79 -51.91 -78.34
CA SER A 481 -60.02 -50.73 -78.75
C SER A 481 -59.92 -49.71 -77.62
N ASP A 482 -61.05 -49.40 -76.97
CA ASP A 482 -61.12 -48.42 -75.88
C ASP A 482 -60.30 -48.85 -74.65
N LEU A 483 -60.26 -50.15 -74.37
CA LEU A 483 -59.46 -50.71 -73.28
C LEU A 483 -57.96 -50.53 -73.54
N ARG A 484 -57.50 -50.75 -74.78
CA ARG A 484 -56.09 -50.56 -75.18
C ARG A 484 -55.66 -49.10 -75.08
N THR A 485 -56.50 -48.15 -75.51
CA THR A 485 -56.18 -46.73 -75.43
C THR A 485 -56.10 -46.25 -73.99
N ALA A 486 -57.05 -46.68 -73.14
CA ALA A 486 -57.02 -46.36 -71.72
C ALA A 486 -55.79 -46.96 -71.01
N GLU A 487 -55.40 -48.20 -71.33
CA GLU A 487 -54.18 -48.84 -70.80
C GLU A 487 -52.89 -48.10 -71.20
N GLN A 488 -52.81 -47.57 -72.43
CA GLN A 488 -51.67 -46.75 -72.87
C GLN A 488 -51.60 -45.41 -72.12
N ILE A 489 -52.74 -44.75 -71.92
CA ILE A 489 -52.83 -43.48 -71.15
C ILE A 489 -52.36 -43.71 -69.71
N LEU A 490 -52.78 -44.81 -69.08
CA LEU A 490 -52.35 -45.16 -67.73
C LEU A 490 -50.83 -45.37 -67.64
N ALA A 491 -50.24 -46.08 -68.61
CA ALA A 491 -48.80 -46.32 -68.65
C ALA A 491 -47.99 -45.01 -68.79
N GLY A 492 -48.45 -44.08 -69.61
CA GLY A 492 -47.87 -42.74 -69.74
C GLY A 492 -47.94 -41.93 -68.44
N ALA A 493 -49.13 -41.85 -67.84
CA ALA A 493 -49.34 -41.12 -66.59
C ALA A 493 -48.53 -41.71 -65.41
N GLN A 494 -48.34 -43.03 -65.36
CA GLN A 494 -47.50 -43.68 -64.35
C GLN A 494 -46.02 -43.36 -64.50
N ALA A 495 -45.52 -43.29 -65.74
CA ALA A 495 -44.13 -42.91 -66.00
C ALA A 495 -43.89 -41.45 -65.59
N GLU A 496 -44.81 -40.54 -65.92
CA GLU A 496 -44.76 -39.13 -65.52
C GLU A 496 -44.83 -38.97 -63.99
N GLN A 497 -45.69 -39.72 -63.30
CA GLN A 497 -45.78 -39.72 -61.84
C GLN A 497 -44.45 -40.08 -61.18
N ILE A 498 -43.82 -41.19 -61.61
CA ILE A 498 -42.55 -41.65 -61.03
C ILE A 498 -41.46 -40.59 -61.19
N GLU A 499 -41.41 -39.94 -62.35
CA GLU A 499 -40.40 -38.91 -62.59
C GLU A 499 -40.65 -37.64 -61.77
N ALA A 500 -41.92 -37.24 -61.59
CA ALA A 500 -42.29 -36.14 -60.71
C ALA A 500 -42.02 -36.45 -59.22
N GLU A 501 -42.22 -37.69 -58.77
CA GLU A 501 -41.89 -38.12 -57.40
C GLU A 501 -40.38 -38.06 -57.12
N LYS A 502 -39.55 -38.51 -58.07
CA LYS A 502 -38.09 -38.38 -57.96
C LYS A 502 -37.66 -36.91 -57.89
N ALA A 503 -38.23 -36.06 -58.75
CA ALA A 503 -37.96 -34.63 -58.76
C ALA A 503 -38.36 -33.98 -57.41
N SER A 504 -39.49 -34.37 -56.83
CA SER A 504 -39.94 -33.90 -55.52
C SER A 504 -38.98 -34.29 -54.39
N VAL A 505 -38.51 -35.54 -54.36
CA VAL A 505 -37.55 -36.01 -53.35
C VAL A 505 -36.22 -35.27 -53.48
N ALA A 506 -35.70 -35.12 -54.71
CA ALA A 506 -34.47 -34.39 -54.97
C ALA A 506 -34.55 -32.93 -54.49
N ALA A 507 -35.63 -32.22 -54.87
CA ALA A 507 -35.85 -30.84 -54.45
C ALA A 507 -36.03 -30.70 -52.93
N THR A 508 -36.64 -31.68 -52.26
CA THR A 508 -36.80 -31.69 -50.79
C THR A 508 -35.45 -31.83 -50.08
N ILE A 509 -34.56 -32.70 -50.58
CA ILE A 509 -33.20 -32.85 -50.04
C ILE A 509 -32.40 -31.55 -50.21
N GLU A 510 -32.49 -30.93 -51.39
CA GLU A 510 -31.82 -29.64 -51.67
C GLU A 510 -32.33 -28.53 -50.74
N ALA A 511 -33.65 -28.44 -50.51
CA ALA A 511 -34.23 -27.50 -49.56
C ALA A 511 -33.74 -27.73 -48.12
N GLN A 512 -33.59 -28.99 -47.69
CA GLN A 512 -33.07 -29.34 -46.38
C GLN A 512 -31.59 -28.95 -46.22
N GLN A 513 -30.78 -29.19 -47.25
CA GLN A 513 -29.36 -28.81 -47.27
C GLN A 513 -29.19 -27.29 -47.20
N ALA A 514 -29.93 -26.54 -48.02
CA ALA A 514 -29.89 -25.08 -48.02
C ALA A 514 -30.34 -24.47 -46.68
N ARG A 515 -31.34 -25.06 -46.01
CA ARG A 515 -31.76 -24.65 -44.65
C ARG A 515 -30.66 -24.87 -43.61
N ASN A 516 -29.97 -26.00 -43.66
CA ASN A 516 -28.89 -26.30 -42.72
C ASN A 516 -27.69 -25.36 -42.92
N GLU A 517 -27.37 -25.01 -44.17
CA GLU A 517 -26.34 -24.04 -44.51
C GLU A 517 -26.70 -22.64 -43.98
N LEU A 518 -27.94 -22.18 -44.21
CA LEU A 518 -28.45 -20.93 -43.65
C LEU A 518 -28.31 -20.89 -42.12
N ALA A 519 -28.80 -21.93 -41.42
CA ALA A 519 -28.75 -21.99 -39.96
C ALA A 519 -27.30 -22.04 -39.39
N ARG A 520 -26.32 -22.47 -40.19
CA ARG A 520 -24.91 -22.42 -39.82
C ARG A 520 -24.37 -21.00 -39.97
N VAL A 521 -24.62 -20.34 -41.10
CA VAL A 521 -24.13 -18.98 -41.37
C VAL A 521 -24.76 -17.97 -40.42
N GLU A 522 -26.05 -18.09 -40.12
CA GLU A 522 -26.76 -17.24 -39.15
C GLU A 522 -26.11 -17.31 -37.75
N ARG A 523 -25.72 -18.50 -37.30
CA ARG A 523 -25.01 -18.68 -36.02
C ARG A 523 -23.64 -17.99 -36.03
N GLN A 524 -22.85 -18.21 -37.09
CA GLN A 524 -21.54 -17.57 -37.25
C GLN A 524 -21.65 -16.03 -37.30
N ALA A 525 -22.65 -15.50 -38.00
CA ALA A 525 -22.92 -14.08 -38.08
C ALA A 525 -23.33 -13.50 -36.71
N SER A 526 -24.19 -14.21 -35.97
CA SER A 526 -24.61 -13.82 -34.62
C SER A 526 -23.43 -13.75 -33.65
N ASP A 527 -22.60 -14.80 -33.59
CA ASP A 527 -21.43 -14.86 -32.71
C ASP A 527 -20.44 -13.73 -33.02
N CYS A 528 -20.20 -13.47 -34.31
CA CYS A 528 -19.35 -12.38 -34.77
C CYS A 528 -19.90 -11.01 -34.34
N ARG A 529 -21.21 -10.76 -34.51
CA ARG A 529 -21.85 -9.51 -34.07
C ARG A 529 -21.71 -9.27 -32.55
N ILE A 530 -21.88 -10.33 -31.74
CA ILE A 530 -21.70 -10.24 -30.28
C ILE A 530 -20.25 -9.85 -29.92
N GLN A 531 -19.27 -10.45 -30.60
CA GLN A 531 -17.86 -10.11 -30.38
C GLN A 531 -17.53 -8.67 -30.78
N VAL A 532 -18.09 -8.18 -31.90
CA VAL A 532 -17.96 -6.78 -32.32
C VAL A 532 -18.52 -5.84 -31.25
N THR A 533 -19.72 -6.10 -30.73
CA THR A 533 -20.32 -5.25 -29.69
C THR A 533 -19.48 -5.22 -28.41
N ARG A 534 -18.95 -6.37 -28.00
CA ARG A 534 -18.09 -6.45 -26.81
C ARG A 534 -16.79 -5.66 -26.99
N LEU A 535 -16.12 -5.79 -28.14
CA LEU A 535 -14.89 -5.02 -28.41
C LEU A 535 -15.15 -3.52 -28.52
N ALA A 536 -16.32 -3.13 -29.04
CA ALA A 536 -16.71 -1.72 -29.07
C ALA A 536 -16.85 -1.14 -27.65
N GLU A 537 -17.43 -1.89 -26.72
CA GLU A 537 -17.50 -1.50 -25.30
C GLU A 537 -16.11 -1.43 -24.64
N GLU A 538 -15.23 -2.42 -24.89
CA GLU A 538 -13.86 -2.45 -24.37
C GLU A 538 -12.99 -1.29 -24.92
N SER A 539 -13.16 -0.95 -26.20
CA SER A 539 -12.57 0.21 -26.86
C SER A 539 -13.04 1.52 -26.23
N GLU A 540 -14.35 1.68 -26.04
CA GLU A 540 -14.91 2.87 -25.39
C GLU A 540 -14.40 3.04 -23.96
N SER A 541 -14.37 1.96 -23.18
CA SER A 541 -13.83 1.96 -21.82
C SER A 541 -12.36 2.40 -21.79
N SER A 542 -11.54 1.85 -22.68
CA SER A 542 -10.12 2.21 -22.77
C SER A 542 -9.93 3.67 -23.18
N ARG A 543 -10.77 4.18 -24.10
CA ARG A 543 -10.80 5.59 -24.48
C ARG A 543 -11.14 6.50 -23.30
N ILE A 544 -12.18 6.18 -22.54
CA ILE A 544 -12.56 6.96 -21.35
C ILE A 544 -11.41 6.99 -20.35
N ARG A 545 -10.79 5.83 -20.05
CA ARG A 545 -9.65 5.75 -19.13
C ARG A 545 -8.44 6.57 -19.60
N ALA A 546 -8.08 6.48 -20.88
CA ALA A 546 -7.02 7.29 -21.48
C ALA A 546 -7.29 8.80 -21.35
N THR A 547 -8.52 9.24 -21.63
CA THR A 547 -8.89 10.67 -21.49
C THR A 547 -8.88 11.13 -20.03
N THR A 548 -9.30 10.29 -19.07
CA THR A 548 -9.19 10.62 -17.65
C THR A 548 -7.75 10.72 -17.18
N ALA A 549 -6.88 9.79 -17.59
CA ALA A 549 -5.45 9.85 -17.28
C ALA A 549 -4.81 11.13 -17.84
N ARG A 550 -5.15 11.51 -19.08
CA ARG A 550 -4.71 12.77 -19.70
C ARG A 550 -5.11 14.00 -18.89
N ARG A 551 -6.35 14.06 -18.38
CA ARG A 551 -6.81 15.16 -17.52
C ARG A 551 -6.07 15.20 -16.17
N MET A 552 -5.74 14.03 -15.60
CA MET A 552 -4.96 13.97 -14.37
C MET A 552 -3.52 14.44 -14.57
N ILE A 553 -2.91 14.12 -15.72
CA ILE A 553 -1.58 14.63 -16.10
C ILE A 553 -1.59 16.16 -16.19
N GLU A 554 -2.62 16.75 -16.80
CA GLU A 554 -2.75 18.21 -16.92
C GLU A 554 -2.87 18.89 -15.56
N LYS A 555 -3.71 18.35 -14.66
CA LYS A 555 -3.80 18.85 -13.27
C LYS A 555 -2.48 18.72 -12.51
N ALA A 556 -1.78 17.60 -12.64
CA ALA A 556 -0.49 17.39 -12.00
C ALA A 556 0.56 18.37 -12.55
N LEU A 557 0.57 18.62 -13.87
CA LEU A 557 1.42 19.61 -14.51
C LEU A 557 1.18 21.02 -13.98
N GLU A 558 -0.07 21.47 -13.94
CA GLU A 558 -0.45 22.77 -13.38
C GLU A 558 -0.01 22.90 -11.91
N GLY A 559 -0.22 21.85 -11.12
CA GLY A 559 0.21 21.78 -9.73
C GLY A 559 1.73 21.84 -9.56
N THR A 560 2.49 21.10 -10.37
CA THR A 560 3.97 21.16 -10.36
C THR A 560 4.48 22.56 -10.71
N ALA A 561 3.93 23.19 -11.76
CA ALA A 561 4.32 24.52 -12.17
C ALA A 561 4.00 25.58 -11.11
N ALA A 562 2.83 25.48 -10.45
CA ALA A 562 2.46 26.36 -9.36
C ALA A 562 3.40 26.22 -8.15
N ALA A 563 3.72 24.98 -7.74
CA ALA A 563 4.64 24.72 -6.63
C ALA A 563 6.06 25.21 -6.95
N GLU A 564 6.55 25.01 -8.17
CA GLU A 564 7.86 25.50 -8.61
C GLU A 564 7.94 27.03 -8.67
N ALA A 565 6.87 27.70 -9.14
CA ALA A 565 6.78 29.16 -9.16
C ALA A 565 6.75 29.75 -7.75
N GLU A 566 5.97 29.17 -6.83
CA GLU A 566 5.94 29.59 -5.42
C GLU A 566 7.31 29.36 -4.76
N ARG A 567 7.99 28.25 -5.07
CA ARG A 567 9.33 27.95 -4.57
C ARG A 567 10.35 28.97 -5.07
N ALA A 568 10.28 29.35 -6.35
CA ALA A 568 11.15 30.38 -6.91
C ALA A 568 10.95 31.74 -6.19
N ALA A 569 9.70 32.15 -5.99
CA ALA A 569 9.38 33.37 -5.25
C ALA A 569 9.81 33.30 -3.76
N ALA A 570 9.72 32.13 -3.13
CA ALA A 570 10.24 31.92 -1.78
C ALA A 570 11.78 31.97 -1.74
N ALA A 571 12.47 31.43 -2.75
CA ALA A 571 13.92 31.50 -2.86
C ALA A 571 14.42 32.94 -3.06
N GLU A 572 13.73 33.75 -3.87
CA GLU A 572 14.03 35.18 -4.00
C GLU A 572 13.86 35.92 -2.67
N ARG A 573 12.75 35.66 -1.95
CA ARG A 573 12.53 36.21 -0.60
C ARG A 573 13.59 35.77 0.41
N LEU A 574 14.07 34.53 0.31
CA LEU A 574 15.13 34.04 1.17
C LEU A 574 16.44 34.80 0.93
N ILE A 575 16.75 35.13 -0.32
CA ILE A 575 17.94 35.94 -0.66
C ILE A 575 17.82 37.34 -0.06
N THR A 576 16.65 37.99 -0.18
CA THR A 576 16.45 39.33 0.41
C THR A 576 16.55 39.31 1.93
N LEU A 577 15.91 38.32 2.59
CA LEU A 577 15.99 38.15 4.04
C LEU A 577 17.42 37.90 4.53
N ARG A 578 18.21 37.10 3.80
CA ARG A 578 19.62 36.85 4.16
C ARG A 578 20.46 38.13 4.07
N LEU A 579 20.23 38.98 3.08
CA LEU A 579 20.91 40.28 2.96
C LEU A 579 20.50 41.23 4.09
N GLU A 580 19.22 41.30 4.42
CA GLU A 580 18.70 42.11 5.54
C GLU A 580 19.28 41.64 6.88
N LEU A 581 19.28 40.32 7.12
CA LEU A 581 19.84 39.74 8.33
C LEU A 581 21.35 39.98 8.46
N ALA A 582 22.10 39.87 7.37
CA ALA A 582 23.53 40.20 7.37
C ALA A 582 23.76 41.67 7.77
N GLY A 583 22.97 42.59 7.21
CA GLY A 583 23.02 44.00 7.60
C GLY A 583 22.67 44.23 9.07
N GLN A 584 21.63 43.57 9.58
CA GLN A 584 21.25 43.64 11.00
C GLN A 584 22.34 43.06 11.91
N GLN A 585 22.97 41.94 11.55
CA GLN A 585 24.07 41.35 12.32
C GLN A 585 25.30 42.26 12.37
N GLU A 586 25.63 42.94 11.26
CA GLU A 586 26.67 43.96 11.23
C GLU A 586 26.33 45.15 12.15
N MET A 587 25.07 45.59 12.15
CA MET A 587 24.60 46.61 13.09
C MET A 587 24.68 46.14 14.56
N VAL A 588 24.36 44.88 14.86
CA VAL A 588 24.55 44.31 16.21
C VAL A 588 26.03 44.33 16.60
N ALA A 589 26.93 43.94 15.71
CA ALA A 589 28.37 43.91 15.97
C ALA A 589 28.93 45.31 16.24
N THR A 590 28.57 46.29 15.41
CA THR A 590 28.97 47.70 15.59
C THR A 590 28.45 48.28 16.90
N ARG A 591 27.16 48.10 17.22
CA ARG A 591 26.58 48.54 18.51
C ARG A 591 27.19 47.86 19.73
N ARG A 592 27.55 46.57 19.63
CA ARG A 592 28.28 45.86 20.69
C ARG A 592 29.67 46.46 20.92
N ALA A 593 30.39 46.79 19.85
CA ALA A 593 31.71 47.42 19.96
C ALA A 593 31.62 48.82 20.60
N GLU A 594 30.65 49.64 20.19
CA GLU A 594 30.37 50.95 20.80
C GLU A 594 30.06 50.82 22.29
N LEU A 595 29.19 49.88 22.67
CA LEU A 595 28.85 49.62 24.05
C LEU A 595 30.07 49.17 24.87
N ALA A 596 30.89 48.27 24.32
CA ALA A 596 32.12 47.82 24.98
C ALA A 596 33.09 48.98 25.24
N GLN A 597 33.33 49.82 24.22
CA GLN A 597 34.17 51.02 24.36
C GLN A 597 33.62 51.98 25.43
N MET A 598 32.30 52.23 25.45
CA MET A 598 31.70 53.09 26.47
C MET A 598 31.74 52.46 27.86
N SER A 599 31.58 51.14 27.98
CA SER A 599 31.70 50.43 29.25
C SER A 599 33.11 50.51 29.84
N GLU A 600 34.15 50.44 29.02
CA GLU A 600 35.54 50.61 29.43
C GLU A 600 35.81 52.05 29.91
N ARG A 601 35.31 53.06 29.16
CA ARG A 601 35.41 54.47 29.56
C ARG A 601 34.71 54.73 30.90
N LEU A 602 33.53 54.13 31.11
CA LEU A 602 32.81 54.23 32.37
C LEU A 602 33.61 53.60 33.52
N ALA A 603 34.11 52.38 33.34
CA ALA A 603 34.93 51.71 34.36
C ALA A 603 36.19 52.51 34.73
N GLY A 604 36.85 53.12 33.74
CA GLY A 604 37.99 54.01 33.98
C GLY A 604 37.61 55.28 34.76
N ALA A 605 36.46 55.87 34.45
CA ALA A 605 35.94 57.03 35.20
C ALA A 605 35.54 56.66 36.65
N GLU A 606 34.96 55.47 36.87
CA GLU A 606 34.57 54.98 38.20
C GLU A 606 35.81 54.71 39.06
N ALA A 607 36.85 54.10 38.50
CA ALA A 607 38.14 53.95 39.18
C ALA A 607 38.77 55.31 39.54
N SER A 608 38.64 56.30 38.65
CA SER A 608 39.11 57.67 38.91
C SER A 608 38.30 58.37 40.01
N GLU A 609 36.99 58.16 40.08
CA GLU A 609 36.16 58.67 41.19
C GLU A 609 36.58 58.05 42.52
N ALA A 610 36.74 56.72 42.57
CA ALA A 610 37.18 56.04 43.79
C ALA A 610 38.54 56.57 44.29
N ARG A 611 39.49 56.81 43.36
CA ARG A 611 40.79 57.40 43.68
C ARG A 611 40.67 58.83 44.20
N LEU A 612 39.90 59.69 43.51
CA LEU A 612 39.70 61.08 43.93
C LEU A 612 38.94 61.18 45.25
N SER A 613 37.99 60.29 45.51
CA SER A 613 37.27 60.21 46.78
C SER A 613 38.22 59.90 47.93
N ALA A 614 39.12 58.92 47.75
CA ALA A 614 40.16 58.61 48.74
C ALA A 614 41.14 59.79 48.93
N GLU A 615 41.50 60.51 47.86
CA GLU A 615 42.34 61.72 47.94
C GLU A 615 41.66 62.82 48.76
N VAL A 616 40.36 63.05 48.56
CA VAL A 616 39.55 64.00 49.35
C VAL A 616 39.48 63.58 50.82
N GLU A 617 39.24 62.30 51.12
CA GLU A 617 39.23 61.81 52.50
C GLU A 617 40.57 62.01 53.21
N LEU A 618 41.68 61.63 52.56
CA LEU A 618 43.03 61.83 53.11
C LEU A 618 43.37 63.30 53.31
N ALA A 619 43.06 64.17 52.35
CA ALA A 619 43.28 65.61 52.49
C ALA A 619 42.41 66.20 53.62
N GLY A 620 41.16 65.74 53.75
CA GLY A 620 40.24 66.18 54.81
C GLY A 620 40.74 65.78 56.21
N THR A 621 41.21 64.54 56.39
CA THR A 621 41.79 64.10 57.67
C THR A 621 43.05 64.89 58.05
N ARG A 622 43.91 65.22 57.07
CA ARG A 622 45.09 66.08 57.29
C ARG A 622 44.71 67.48 57.78
N VAL A 623 43.74 68.13 57.12
CA VAL A 623 43.24 69.45 57.55
C VAL A 623 42.72 69.40 58.99
N ALA A 624 41.93 68.37 59.33
CA ALA A 624 41.42 68.18 60.69
C ALA A 624 42.55 67.99 61.71
N SER A 625 43.56 67.17 61.40
CA SER A 625 44.70 66.92 62.29
C SER A 625 45.54 68.17 62.57
N PHE A 626 45.78 69.01 61.55
CA PHE A 626 46.51 70.26 61.73
C PHE A 626 45.70 71.28 62.55
N ALA A 627 44.37 71.32 62.38
CA ALA A 627 43.51 72.17 63.19
C ALA A 627 43.54 71.78 64.67
N GLU A 628 43.52 70.47 64.98
CA GLU A 628 43.63 69.96 66.35
C GLU A 628 45.00 70.26 66.97
N GLN A 629 46.09 70.01 66.25
CA GLN A 629 47.46 70.30 66.72
C GLN A 629 47.66 71.79 67.01
N LYS A 630 47.16 72.66 66.13
CA LYS A 630 47.21 74.11 66.33
C LYS A 630 46.47 74.52 67.61
N GLN A 631 45.26 73.98 67.82
CA GLN A 631 44.47 74.30 69.01
C GLN A 631 45.16 73.84 70.31
N ALA A 632 45.85 72.70 70.28
CA ALA A 632 46.60 72.19 71.43
C ALA A 632 47.78 73.12 71.81
N LEU A 633 48.58 73.54 70.82
CA LEU A 633 49.70 74.47 71.03
C LEU A 633 49.23 75.84 71.51
N GLU A 634 48.12 76.34 70.97
CA GLU A 634 47.56 77.64 71.36
C GLU A 634 47.13 77.67 72.84
N ARG A 635 46.63 76.55 73.35
CA ARG A 635 46.35 76.38 74.79
C ARG A 635 47.64 76.35 75.61
N GLU A 636 48.64 75.57 75.20
CA GLU A 636 49.94 75.47 75.89
C GLU A 636 50.64 76.83 76.00
N ARG A 637 50.61 77.64 74.93
CA ARG A 637 51.16 79.00 74.93
C ARG A 637 50.45 79.91 75.92
N GLN A 638 49.10 79.88 75.94
CA GLN A 638 48.30 80.68 76.86
C GLN A 638 48.59 80.34 78.33
N ASP A 639 48.76 79.05 78.65
CA ASP A 639 49.09 78.59 80.01
C ASP A 639 50.48 79.09 80.45
N LEU A 640 51.48 79.04 79.56
CA LEU A 640 52.83 79.54 79.84
C LEU A 640 52.88 81.07 80.05
N GLU A 641 52.14 81.83 79.23
CA GLU A 641 52.04 83.29 79.36
C GLU A 641 51.36 83.69 80.69
N ALA A 642 50.31 82.97 81.08
CA ALA A 642 49.64 83.18 82.38
C ALA A 642 50.58 82.87 83.57
N ALA A 643 51.34 81.77 83.50
CA ALA A 643 52.31 81.41 84.52
C ALA A 643 53.46 82.43 84.64
N GLY A 644 53.95 82.93 83.50
CA GLY A 644 54.98 83.98 83.44
C GLY A 644 54.52 85.30 84.08
N ALA A 645 53.27 85.71 83.84
CA ALA A 645 52.69 86.90 84.46
C ALA A 645 52.62 86.79 85.99
N GLY A 646 52.23 85.61 86.52
CA GLY A 646 52.20 85.35 87.97
C GLY A 646 53.57 85.37 88.62
N LEU A 647 54.60 84.81 87.98
CA LEU A 647 55.98 84.84 88.48
C LEU A 647 56.56 86.26 88.47
N THR A 648 56.22 87.09 87.47
CA THR A 648 56.70 88.47 87.37
C THR A 648 56.23 89.33 88.55
N GLN A 649 54.99 89.13 89.01
CA GLN A 649 54.49 89.79 90.23
C GLN A 649 55.24 89.33 91.50
N ARG A 650 55.74 88.09 91.52
CA ARG A 650 56.48 87.55 92.66
C ARG A 650 57.92 88.06 92.72
N VAL A 651 58.57 88.24 91.57
CA VAL A 651 59.89 88.88 91.46
C VAL A 651 59.87 90.30 92.01
N SER A 652 58.85 91.11 91.66
CA SER A 652 58.75 92.49 92.15
C SER A 652 58.57 92.58 93.67
N ALA A 653 57.81 91.65 94.26
CA ALA A 653 57.65 91.56 95.71
C ALA A 653 58.96 91.18 96.43
N LEU A 654 59.67 90.15 95.94
CA LEU A 654 60.96 89.71 96.50
C LEU A 654 62.06 90.77 96.37
N ALA A 655 62.05 91.54 95.27
CA ALA A 655 63.00 92.63 95.06
C ALA A 655 62.83 93.75 96.10
N ALA A 656 61.58 94.10 96.43
CA ALA A 656 61.26 95.09 97.45
C ALA A 656 61.68 94.62 98.86
N GLU A 657 61.50 93.34 99.17
CA GLU A 657 61.90 92.75 100.45
C GLU A 657 63.43 92.73 100.61
N LYS A 658 64.18 92.34 99.57
CA LYS A 658 65.65 92.36 99.56
C LYS A 658 66.22 93.76 99.79
N ALA A 659 65.59 94.80 99.24
CA ALA A 659 66.02 96.19 99.43
C ALA A 659 65.87 96.62 100.90
N ARG A 660 64.72 96.33 101.52
CA ARG A 660 64.44 96.65 102.92
C ARG A 660 65.45 96.02 103.88
N LEU A 661 65.81 94.75 103.66
CA LEU A 661 66.81 94.04 104.48
C LEU A 661 68.22 94.59 104.29
N GLY A 662 68.53 95.13 103.11
CA GLY A 662 69.80 95.80 102.85
C GLY A 662 69.98 97.06 103.69
N ASP A 663 68.92 97.86 103.84
CA ASP A 663 68.94 99.08 104.64
C ASP A 663 69.08 98.77 106.15
N GLU A 664 68.42 97.71 106.63
CA GLU A 664 68.49 97.25 108.03
C GLU A 664 69.88 96.69 108.41
N GLN A 665 70.54 95.99 107.48
CA GLN A 665 71.91 95.51 107.70
C GLN A 665 72.90 96.68 107.87
N ALA A 666 72.78 97.72 107.06
CA ALA A 666 73.71 98.85 107.06
C ALA A 666 73.66 99.67 108.37
N SER A 667 72.48 99.78 109.00
CA SER A 667 72.34 100.51 110.27
C SER A 667 72.97 99.75 111.45
N LEU A 668 72.79 98.42 111.51
CA LEU A 668 73.36 97.57 112.55
C LEU A 668 74.90 97.48 112.47
N GLU A 669 75.48 97.45 111.27
CA GLU A 669 76.95 97.49 111.08
C GLU A 669 77.59 98.74 111.68
N LEU A 670 76.91 99.88 111.52
CA LEU A 670 77.36 101.17 112.02
C LEU A 670 77.38 101.20 113.57
N GLU A 671 76.33 100.67 114.20
CA GLU A 671 76.20 100.59 115.65
C GLU A 671 77.19 99.58 116.28
N PHE A 672 77.41 98.44 115.61
CA PHE A 672 78.42 97.46 116.01
C PHE A 672 79.83 98.05 115.99
N SER A 673 80.18 98.82 114.95
CA SER A 673 81.50 99.43 114.81
C SER A 673 81.81 100.42 115.95
N ALA A 674 80.85 101.25 116.34
CA ALA A 674 81.02 102.27 117.38
C ALA A 674 81.22 101.65 118.79
N THR A 675 80.51 100.56 119.08
CA THR A 675 80.62 99.84 120.36
C THR A 675 82.01 99.21 120.51
N ARG A 676 82.58 98.70 119.40
CA ARG A 676 83.89 98.05 119.38
C ARG A 676 85.04 99.03 119.67
N THR A 677 84.98 100.25 119.16
CA THR A 677 86.02 101.28 119.40
C THR A 677 86.13 101.64 120.88
N ARG A 678 84.98 101.80 121.55
CA ARG A 678 84.92 102.16 122.98
C ARG A 678 85.44 101.04 123.89
N LEU A 679 85.24 99.78 123.47
CA LEU A 679 85.75 98.60 124.16
C LEU A 679 87.29 98.56 124.12
N ALA A 680 87.89 98.93 122.98
CA ALA A 680 89.35 98.98 122.83
C ALA A 680 90.02 100.04 123.72
N GLU A 681 89.38 101.18 123.97
CA GLU A 681 89.93 102.24 124.84
C GLU A 681 90.01 101.80 126.31
N ILE A 682 89.01 101.05 126.80
CA ILE A 682 89.01 100.51 128.18
C ILE A 682 90.03 99.38 128.33
N ASP A 683 90.16 98.51 127.32
CA ASP A 683 91.16 97.44 127.29
C ASP A 683 92.59 97.98 127.46
N ASP A 684 92.93 99.10 126.83
CA ASP A 684 94.29 99.66 126.95
C ASP A 684 94.59 100.25 128.33
N ALA A 685 93.59 100.83 128.99
CA ALA A 685 93.70 101.33 130.37
C ALA A 685 93.85 100.17 131.39
N GLU A 686 93.12 99.07 131.18
CA GLU A 686 93.24 97.84 131.96
C GLU A 686 94.62 97.20 131.78
N ARG A 687 95.12 97.11 130.53
CA ARG A 687 96.44 96.54 130.21
C ARG A 687 97.58 97.22 130.95
N HIS A 688 97.61 98.56 130.98
CA HIS A 688 98.67 99.29 131.68
C HIS A 688 98.73 98.97 133.18
N ARG A 689 97.56 98.77 133.81
CA ARG A 689 97.48 98.39 135.23
C ARG A 689 97.81 96.92 135.47
N ARG A 690 97.38 96.03 134.57
CA ARG A 690 97.80 94.62 134.59
C ARG A 690 99.31 94.48 134.43
N GLN A 691 99.96 95.31 133.61
CA GLN A 691 101.39 95.22 133.37
C GLN A 691 102.20 95.57 134.63
N ALA A 692 101.80 96.60 135.37
CA ALA A 692 102.39 96.89 136.69
C ALA A 692 102.20 95.75 137.71
N LEU A 693 101.10 95.00 137.65
CA LEU A 693 100.86 93.80 138.48
C LEU A 693 101.63 92.58 137.94
N ALA A 694 101.81 92.49 136.61
CA ALA A 694 102.48 91.40 135.92
C ALA A 694 103.99 91.47 136.13
N ASP A 695 104.61 92.64 136.14
CA ASP A 695 106.04 92.79 136.45
C ASP A 695 106.35 92.25 137.86
N LEU A 696 105.44 92.52 138.81
CA LEU A 696 105.48 91.91 140.13
C LEU A 696 105.30 90.39 140.04
N ARG A 697 104.33 89.86 139.28
CA ARG A 697 104.13 88.40 139.12
C ARG A 697 105.20 87.68 138.31
N GLU A 698 105.92 88.33 137.41
CA GLU A 698 106.92 87.70 136.55
C GLU A 698 108.18 87.36 137.34
N GLU A 699 108.57 88.21 138.29
CA GLU A 699 109.57 87.84 139.32
C GLU A 699 109.15 86.59 140.12
N ARG A 700 107.85 86.27 140.17
CA ARG A 700 107.33 85.03 140.77
C ARG A 700 107.35 83.84 139.79
N GLY A 701 106.86 84.05 138.56
CA GLY A 701 106.58 83.01 137.57
C GLY A 701 107.80 82.42 136.86
N GLN A 702 108.91 83.15 136.74
CA GLN A 702 110.17 82.56 136.21
C GLN A 702 110.65 81.36 137.04
N HIS A 703 110.18 81.25 138.28
CA HIS A 703 110.48 80.15 139.16
C HIS A 703 109.51 78.95 139.03
N GLU A 704 108.50 78.95 138.15
CA GLU A 704 107.52 77.84 138.04
C GLU A 704 107.57 77.04 136.70
N ILE A 705 107.96 77.67 135.57
CA ILE A 705 107.76 77.13 134.20
C ILE A 705 108.76 76.04 133.78
N GLU A 706 110.00 76.05 134.26
CA GLU A 706 111.01 75.06 133.86
C GLU A 706 110.64 73.61 134.22
N ARG A 707 109.53 73.36 134.94
CA ARG A 707 109.11 72.03 135.41
C ARG A 707 108.25 71.20 134.44
N ALA A 708 107.50 71.79 133.50
CA ALA A 708 106.35 71.12 132.86
C ALA A 708 106.56 70.53 131.44
N ARG A 709 107.59 70.94 130.68
CA ARG A 709 107.71 70.62 129.23
C ARG A 709 108.08 69.18 128.87
N ASN A 710 108.66 68.43 129.80
CA ASN A 710 109.31 67.16 129.48
C ASN A 710 108.32 66.00 129.19
N GLU A 711 107.04 66.15 129.52
CA GLU A 711 106.10 65.03 129.69
C GLU A 711 105.26 64.63 128.44
N SER A 712 105.06 65.52 127.46
CA SER A 712 104.02 65.37 126.41
C SER A 712 104.40 64.53 125.17
N ASP A 713 105.65 64.54 124.73
CA ASP A 713 106.02 64.11 123.37
C ASP A 713 105.96 62.58 123.12
N ARG A 714 105.72 61.76 124.15
CA ARG A 714 105.75 60.27 124.05
C ARG A 714 104.46 59.64 123.52
N ASN A 715 103.32 60.32 123.58
CA ASN A 715 102.00 59.68 123.40
C ASN A 715 101.49 59.58 121.94
N HIS A 716 101.93 60.43 121.02
CA HIS A 716 101.28 60.60 119.70
C HIS A 716 101.58 59.50 118.65
N LEU A 717 102.73 58.81 118.72
CA LEU A 717 103.20 57.92 117.64
C LEU A 717 102.42 56.59 117.51
N ARG A 718 101.56 56.28 118.48
CA ARG A 718 100.99 54.94 118.68
C ARG A 718 99.61 54.76 118.03
N GLU A 719 98.95 55.86 117.65
CA GLU A 719 97.53 55.86 117.29
C GLU A 719 97.29 55.60 115.79
N THR A 720 98.23 55.93 114.90
CA THR A 720 98.01 55.96 113.44
C THR A 720 98.07 54.59 112.74
N CYS A 721 98.83 53.60 113.24
CA CYS A 721 98.92 52.29 112.59
C CYS A 721 97.66 51.42 112.78
N MET A 722 96.83 51.71 113.80
CA MET A 722 95.72 50.84 114.18
C MET A 722 94.46 51.02 113.30
N SER A 723 94.27 52.16 112.60
CA SER A 723 92.98 52.45 111.92
C SER A 723 92.86 51.99 110.46
N GLU A 724 93.95 51.77 109.73
CA GLU A 724 93.89 51.49 108.27
C GLU A 724 94.23 50.03 107.89
N LEU A 725 94.99 49.33 108.73
CA LEU A 725 95.46 47.96 108.47
C LEU A 725 95.06 46.98 109.58
N ASN A 726 94.35 47.46 110.60
CA ASN A 726 93.88 46.70 111.75
C ASN A 726 94.97 45.84 112.45
N ALA A 727 96.19 46.40 112.60
CA ALA A 727 97.33 45.79 113.32
C ALA A 727 98.24 46.86 114.00
N GLN A 728 98.90 46.55 115.12
CA GLN A 728 99.76 47.52 115.87
C GLN A 728 101.10 47.79 115.14
N PRO A 729 101.76 48.95 115.40
CA PRO A 729 103.06 49.26 114.78
C PRO A 729 104.13 48.20 115.10
N GLU A 730 104.00 47.46 116.21
CA GLU A 730 104.88 46.35 116.56
C GLU A 730 104.60 45.04 115.77
N GLU A 731 103.40 44.85 115.18
CA GLU A 731 102.94 43.58 114.55
C GLU A 731 103.10 43.55 113.01
N ILE A 732 103.01 44.70 112.34
CA ILE A 732 103.15 44.84 110.88
C ILE A 732 104.63 44.69 110.43
N LEU A 733 105.58 44.83 111.36
CA LEU A 733 107.02 44.63 111.11
C LEU A 733 107.45 43.15 110.97
N LEU A 734 106.53 42.17 110.96
CA LEU A 734 106.82 40.72 111.07
C LEU A 734 106.35 39.78 109.91
N LEU A 735 105.56 40.22 108.90
CA LEU A 735 104.81 39.32 107.95
C LEU A 735 105.28 39.27 106.46
N GLU A 736 106.34 39.98 106.06
CA GLU A 736 106.96 40.04 104.70
C GLU A 736 106.10 39.59 103.47
N PRO A 737 105.02 40.32 103.09
CA PRO A 737 104.19 39.98 101.92
C PRO A 737 104.71 40.56 100.57
N GLU A 738 104.40 39.90 99.44
CA GLU A 738 104.71 40.37 98.08
C GLU A 738 103.82 41.54 97.65
N LEU A 739 104.44 42.60 97.13
CA LEU A 739 103.80 43.84 96.68
C LEU A 739 103.42 43.74 95.18
N VAL A 740 102.13 43.72 94.83
CA VAL A 740 101.66 43.74 93.43
C VAL A 740 101.23 45.16 93.03
N SER A 741 101.72 45.66 91.88
CA SER A 741 101.32 46.94 91.27
C SER A 741 101.43 46.87 89.74
N GLY A 742 100.67 47.67 88.98
CA GLY A 742 100.78 47.79 87.52
C GLY A 742 99.69 47.10 86.67
N GLU A 743 100.05 46.60 85.47
CA GLU A 743 99.17 46.23 84.33
C GLU A 743 98.15 45.12 84.59
N ALA A 744 98.35 44.25 85.60
CA ALA A 744 97.40 43.20 85.96
C ALA A 744 96.06 43.76 86.53
N LEU A 745 96.08 44.97 87.08
CA LEU A 745 94.87 45.66 87.57
C LEU A 745 94.05 46.28 86.41
N ALA A 746 94.72 46.66 85.31
CA ALA A 746 94.10 47.32 84.17
C ALA A 746 93.37 46.35 83.21
N ALA A 747 93.79 45.07 83.13
CA ALA A 747 93.15 44.05 82.29
C ALA A 747 91.73 43.68 82.77
N ALA A 748 91.50 43.70 84.09
CA ALA A 748 90.20 43.41 84.70
C ALA A 748 89.16 44.52 84.45
N GLU A 749 89.59 45.77 84.24
CA GLU A 749 88.70 46.91 83.98
C GLU A 749 88.26 47.01 82.51
N ALA A 750 88.97 46.36 81.57
CA ALA A 750 88.66 46.40 80.14
C ALA A 750 87.54 45.42 79.74
N GLU A 751 87.52 44.21 80.31
CA GLU A 751 86.52 43.16 80.04
C GLU A 751 85.09 43.60 80.46
N GLN A 752 85.00 44.45 81.48
CA GLN A 752 83.75 45.04 81.96
C GLN A 752 83.09 46.01 80.94
N ARG A 753 83.87 46.67 80.07
CA ARG A 753 83.34 47.66 79.12
C ARG A 753 82.76 47.01 77.84
N ASP A 754 83.35 45.92 77.36
CA ASP A 754 82.93 45.24 76.11
C ASP A 754 81.56 44.54 76.21
N LEU A 755 81.20 44.03 77.40
CA LEU A 755 79.90 43.39 77.64
C LEU A 755 78.72 44.37 77.62
N ARG A 756 78.95 45.66 77.93
CA ARG A 756 77.92 46.70 77.88
C ARG A 756 77.56 47.12 76.46
N ALA A 757 78.51 47.13 75.53
CA ALA A 757 78.29 47.55 74.14
C ALA A 757 77.46 46.54 73.31
N LYS A 758 77.57 45.24 73.61
CA LYS A 758 76.81 44.18 72.91
C LYS A 758 75.30 44.17 73.24
N LEU A 759 74.92 44.82 74.34
CA LEU A 759 73.55 44.85 74.86
C LEU A 759 72.69 45.95 74.19
N GLU A 760 73.29 47.02 73.69
CA GLU A 760 72.58 48.11 72.99
C GLU A 760 72.32 47.85 71.50
N ALA A 761 73.02 46.90 70.87
CA ALA A 761 72.94 46.64 69.42
C ALA A 761 71.73 45.80 68.96
N MET A 762 70.96 45.19 69.88
CA MET A 762 69.87 44.25 69.52
C MET A 762 68.51 44.91 69.20
N GLY A 763 68.32 46.21 69.44
CA GLY A 763 67.10 46.95 69.06
C GLY A 763 65.79 46.44 69.70
N ALA A 764 64.67 47.15 69.46
CA ALA A 764 63.37 46.79 70.02
C ALA A 764 62.71 45.63 69.23
N VAL A 765 62.35 44.56 69.94
CA VAL A 765 61.73 43.35 69.39
C VAL A 765 60.24 43.57 69.09
N ASN A 766 59.80 43.27 67.87
CA ASN A 766 58.40 43.37 67.43
C ASN A 766 57.57 42.20 68.01
N MET A 767 56.71 42.49 68.99
CA MET A 767 55.90 41.48 69.69
C MET A 767 54.71 40.94 68.88
N MET A 768 54.32 41.59 67.76
CA MET A 768 53.19 41.16 66.91
C MET A 768 53.61 40.26 65.74
N ALA A 769 54.91 40.14 65.46
CA ALA A 769 55.41 39.36 64.33
C ALA A 769 55.11 37.85 64.43
N LEU A 770 54.95 37.33 65.65
CA LEU A 770 54.62 35.93 65.87
C LEU A 770 53.15 35.62 65.56
N GLU A 771 52.25 36.55 65.87
CA GLU A 771 50.80 36.41 65.60
C GLU A 771 50.52 36.56 64.10
N GLU A 772 51.13 37.54 63.42
CA GLU A 772 51.02 37.72 61.97
C GLU A 772 51.61 36.53 61.20
N PHE A 773 52.74 35.97 61.67
CA PHE A 773 53.29 34.75 61.09
C PHE A 773 52.33 33.56 61.24
N GLN A 774 51.72 33.37 62.41
CA GLN A 774 50.77 32.28 62.67
C GLN A 774 49.49 32.42 61.83
N GLU A 775 48.96 33.63 61.66
CA GLU A 775 47.78 33.87 60.82
C GLU A 775 48.09 33.64 59.34
N CYS A 776 49.23 34.12 58.85
CA CYS A 776 49.69 33.86 57.49
C CYS A 776 49.98 32.37 57.25
N GLU A 777 50.58 31.66 58.22
CA GLU A 777 50.85 30.22 58.15
C GLU A 777 49.55 29.41 58.11
N GLN A 778 48.57 29.73 58.96
CA GLN A 778 47.26 29.07 58.95
C GLN A 778 46.51 29.29 57.64
N ARG A 779 46.55 30.52 57.10
CA ARG A 779 45.92 30.85 55.81
C ARG A 779 46.63 30.18 54.63
N HIS A 780 47.96 30.11 54.66
CA HIS A 780 48.74 29.37 53.67
C HIS A 780 48.43 27.87 53.73
N ALA A 781 48.42 27.27 54.92
CA ALA A 781 48.12 25.85 55.12
C ALA A 781 46.68 25.49 54.67
N PHE A 782 45.70 26.36 54.93
CA PHE A 782 44.33 26.18 54.46
C PHE A 782 44.24 26.22 52.93
N LEU A 783 44.85 27.24 52.29
CA LEU A 783 44.83 27.40 50.84
C LEU A 783 45.62 26.30 50.12
N ASP A 784 46.74 25.84 50.68
CA ASP A 784 47.50 24.71 50.13
C ASP A 784 46.70 23.41 50.21
N ARG A 785 45.93 23.19 51.29
CA ARG A 785 45.05 22.02 51.44
C ARG A 785 43.93 22.03 50.40
N GLU A 786 43.22 23.14 50.26
CA GLU A 786 42.17 23.30 49.24
C GLU A 786 42.73 23.15 47.81
N ARG A 787 43.92 23.70 47.55
CA ARG A 787 44.61 23.50 46.26
C ARG A 787 44.93 22.03 46.03
N GLN A 788 45.43 21.33 47.05
CA GLN A 788 45.80 19.92 46.94
C GLN A 788 44.56 19.04 46.69
N ASP A 789 43.44 19.31 47.37
CA ASP A 789 42.17 18.59 47.21
C ASP A 789 41.53 18.84 45.82
N LEU A 790 41.68 20.05 45.27
CA LEU A 790 41.27 20.35 43.89
C LEU A 790 42.15 19.64 42.87
N LEU A 791 43.47 19.65 43.08
CA LEU A 791 44.41 18.94 42.20
C LEU A 791 44.19 17.43 42.22
N SER A 792 43.88 16.83 43.39
CA SER A 792 43.53 15.42 43.47
C SER A 792 42.19 15.13 42.79
N SER A 793 41.17 15.98 42.99
CA SER A 793 39.87 15.82 42.33
C SER A 793 39.96 15.90 40.81
N ILE A 794 40.82 16.78 40.29
CA ILE A 794 41.11 16.87 38.85
C ILE A 794 41.81 15.60 38.38
N ALA A 795 42.82 15.12 39.11
CA ALA A 795 43.55 13.90 38.77
C ALA A 795 42.62 12.67 38.77
N ASP A 796 41.77 12.54 39.78
CA ASP A 796 40.79 11.45 39.92
C ASP A 796 39.75 11.49 38.81
N THR A 797 39.25 12.68 38.46
CA THR A 797 38.30 12.84 37.34
C THR A 797 38.96 12.49 36.01
N GLN A 798 40.19 12.94 35.77
CA GLN A 798 40.95 12.60 34.57
C GLN A 798 41.30 11.10 34.51
N GLN A 799 41.50 10.45 35.65
CA GLN A 799 41.70 9.01 35.72
C GLN A 799 40.39 8.27 35.43
N ALA A 800 39.27 8.68 36.02
CA ALA A 800 37.96 8.11 35.74
C ALA A 800 37.57 8.24 34.26
N ILE A 801 37.87 9.37 33.62
CA ILE A 801 37.67 9.55 32.17
C ILE A 801 38.53 8.56 31.39
N ARG A 802 39.82 8.43 31.72
CA ARG A 802 40.72 7.48 31.05
C ARG A 802 40.28 6.02 31.23
N GLU A 803 39.84 5.65 32.42
CA GLU A 803 39.32 4.31 32.70
C GLU A 803 38.01 4.03 31.95
N LEU A 804 37.12 5.03 31.85
CA LEU A 804 35.88 4.94 31.07
C LEU A 804 36.14 4.86 29.58
N ASP A 805 37.09 5.64 29.05
CA ASP A 805 37.49 5.61 27.64
C ASP A 805 38.10 4.26 27.27
N GLU A 806 38.99 3.73 28.12
CA GLU A 806 39.59 2.42 27.93
C GLU A 806 38.53 1.31 28.00
N LEU A 807 37.62 1.36 28.99
CA LEU A 807 36.53 0.41 29.11
C LEU A 807 35.56 0.50 27.91
N SER A 808 35.28 1.70 27.43
CA SER A 808 34.42 1.95 26.27
C SER A 808 35.05 1.42 24.99
N ARG A 809 36.36 1.65 24.80
CA ARG A 809 37.13 1.08 23.67
C ARG A 809 37.14 -0.45 23.73
N GLN A 810 37.42 -1.03 24.90
CA GLN A 810 37.40 -2.48 25.07
C GLN A 810 36.01 -3.08 24.80
N LYS A 811 34.93 -2.46 25.29
CA LYS A 811 33.56 -2.89 24.99
C LYS A 811 33.22 -2.74 23.51
N PHE A 812 33.67 -1.66 22.88
CA PHE A 812 33.49 -1.45 21.44
C PHE A 812 34.21 -2.52 20.63
N GLU A 813 35.48 -2.79 20.91
CA GLU A 813 36.27 -3.84 20.22
C GLU A 813 35.64 -5.23 20.43
N GLN A 814 35.25 -5.57 21.66
CA GLN A 814 34.56 -6.84 21.96
C GLN A 814 33.23 -6.96 21.22
N ALA A 815 32.42 -5.90 21.21
CA ALA A 815 31.16 -5.86 20.49
C ALA A 815 31.37 -5.95 18.98
N PHE A 816 32.32 -5.19 18.44
CA PHE A 816 32.65 -5.17 17.02
C PHE A 816 33.11 -6.55 16.55
N GLU A 817 34.03 -7.20 17.27
CA GLU A 817 34.47 -8.55 16.92
C GLU A 817 33.35 -9.59 17.01
N ALA A 818 32.52 -9.52 18.05
CA ALA A 818 31.40 -10.44 18.22
C ALA A 818 30.34 -10.26 17.11
N ILE A 819 29.98 -9.02 16.79
CA ILE A 819 29.06 -8.69 15.69
C ILE A 819 29.69 -9.08 14.36
N ASN A 820 30.99 -8.90 14.14
CA ASN A 820 31.66 -9.29 12.89
C ASN A 820 31.67 -10.81 12.68
N ARG A 821 31.91 -11.60 13.75
CA ARG A 821 31.79 -13.08 13.71
C ARG A 821 30.34 -13.51 13.43
N ASN A 822 29.37 -12.88 14.09
CA ASN A 822 27.96 -13.15 13.86
C ASN A 822 27.54 -12.76 12.44
N PHE A 823 28.08 -11.66 11.90
CA PHE A 823 27.81 -11.19 10.55
C PHE A 823 28.34 -12.15 9.50
N ALA A 824 29.60 -12.60 9.63
CA ALA A 824 30.16 -13.60 8.74
C ALA A 824 29.30 -14.89 8.71
N THR A 825 28.86 -15.35 9.89
CA THR A 825 28.02 -16.56 10.04
C THR A 825 26.61 -16.38 9.44
N SER A 826 25.94 -15.27 9.77
CA SER A 826 24.61 -14.94 9.26
C SER A 826 24.62 -14.72 7.76
N PHE A 827 25.65 -14.06 7.24
CA PHE A 827 25.85 -13.83 5.81
C PHE A 827 26.04 -15.16 5.06
N GLN A 828 26.92 -16.05 5.56
CA GLN A 828 27.14 -17.36 4.94
C GLN A 828 25.87 -18.23 4.94
N THR A 829 25.08 -18.16 6.01
CA THR A 829 23.82 -18.90 6.15
C THR A 829 22.75 -18.40 5.17
N LEU A 830 22.61 -17.09 5.03
CA LEU A 830 21.63 -16.45 4.14
C LEU A 830 21.99 -16.63 2.65
N PHE A 831 23.26 -16.47 2.28
CA PHE A 831 23.72 -16.63 0.89
C PHE A 831 24.05 -18.08 0.51
N GLY A 832 24.10 -19.02 1.48
CA GLY A 832 24.45 -20.42 1.24
C GLY A 832 25.92 -20.61 0.80
N GLY A 833 26.78 -19.65 1.13
CA GLY A 833 28.16 -19.49 0.66
C GLY A 833 28.57 -18.02 0.57
N GLY A 834 29.85 -17.74 0.30
CA GLY A 834 30.39 -16.38 0.30
C GLY A 834 30.86 -15.91 1.68
N THR A 835 31.45 -14.71 1.74
CA THR A 835 32.03 -14.14 2.96
C THR A 835 31.69 -12.65 3.09
N GLY A 836 31.13 -12.25 4.23
CA GLY A 836 30.92 -10.86 4.61
C GLY A 836 31.78 -10.52 5.82
N GLN A 837 32.43 -9.35 5.81
CA GLN A 837 33.23 -8.86 6.93
C GLN A 837 33.10 -7.34 7.07
N MET A 838 33.17 -6.85 8.31
CA MET A 838 33.28 -5.44 8.63
C MET A 838 34.74 -5.06 8.83
N ARG A 839 35.14 -3.87 8.36
CA ARG A 839 36.49 -3.31 8.53
C ARG A 839 36.38 -1.92 9.17
N LEU A 840 37.31 -1.63 10.08
CA LEU A 840 37.46 -0.27 10.63
C LEU A 840 38.26 0.56 9.63
N THR A 841 37.78 1.77 9.32
CA THR A 841 38.50 2.76 8.50
C THR A 841 39.42 3.60 9.37
N GLU A 842 40.33 4.35 8.73
CA GLU A 842 41.15 5.32 9.45
C GLU A 842 40.25 6.37 10.14
N PRO A 843 40.62 6.82 11.36
CA PRO A 843 39.82 7.80 12.09
C PRO A 843 39.84 9.16 11.39
N ASP A 844 38.66 9.75 11.20
CA ASP A 844 38.48 11.10 10.65
C ASP A 844 38.91 12.18 11.67
N SER A 845 38.78 13.47 11.31
CA SER A 845 39.18 14.62 12.16
C SER A 845 38.51 14.68 13.55
N SER A 846 37.48 13.85 13.80
CA SER A 846 36.81 13.65 15.09
C SER A 846 37.46 12.59 15.99
N GLY A 847 38.42 11.82 15.49
CA GLY A 847 39.11 10.76 16.26
C GLY A 847 38.37 9.42 16.35
N GLU A 848 37.20 9.28 15.72
CA GLU A 848 36.42 8.02 15.70
C GLU A 848 36.62 7.25 14.38
N PRO A 849 36.93 5.93 14.41
CA PRO A 849 37.07 5.12 13.21
C PRO A 849 35.70 4.77 12.62
N GLY A 850 35.52 4.97 11.32
CA GLY A 850 34.33 4.54 10.58
C GLY A 850 34.27 3.02 10.39
N ILE A 851 33.09 2.49 10.04
CA ILE A 851 32.88 1.06 9.75
C ILE A 851 32.54 0.88 8.27
N GLU A 852 33.40 0.18 7.54
CA GLU A 852 33.16 -0.23 6.15
C GLU A 852 32.67 -1.67 6.09
N ILE A 853 31.55 -1.90 5.40
CA ILE A 853 30.99 -3.25 5.21
C ILE A 853 31.42 -3.76 3.84
N VAL A 854 32.06 -4.93 3.84
CA VAL A 854 32.60 -5.55 2.64
C VAL A 854 32.04 -6.95 2.50
N ALA A 855 31.43 -7.24 1.35
CA ALA A 855 30.72 -8.49 1.12
C ALA A 855 31.15 -9.17 -0.17
N GLN A 856 31.22 -10.49 -0.13
CA GLN A 856 31.55 -11.35 -1.26
C GLN A 856 30.45 -12.42 -1.42
N PRO A 857 29.43 -12.16 -2.25
CA PRO A 857 28.43 -13.15 -2.62
C PRO A 857 29.08 -14.33 -3.37
N PRO A 858 28.47 -15.53 -3.36
CA PRO A 858 29.01 -16.71 -4.03
C PRO A 858 29.24 -16.47 -5.53
N GLY A 859 30.48 -16.65 -5.99
CA GLY A 859 30.87 -16.48 -7.40
C GLY A 859 31.25 -15.05 -7.82
N LYS A 860 31.21 -14.05 -6.92
CA LYS A 860 31.63 -12.66 -7.19
C LYS A 860 32.88 -12.26 -6.42
N ARG A 861 33.52 -11.15 -6.86
CA ARG A 861 34.67 -10.54 -6.15
C ARG A 861 34.20 -9.73 -4.96
N LEU A 862 35.07 -9.59 -3.97
CA LEU A 862 34.90 -8.77 -2.78
C LEU A 862 34.66 -7.30 -3.16
N GLN A 863 33.50 -6.74 -2.81
CA GLN A 863 33.11 -5.37 -3.17
C GLN A 863 32.39 -4.68 -2.00
N ASN A 864 32.43 -3.35 -1.99
CA ASN A 864 31.69 -2.54 -1.01
C ASN A 864 30.17 -2.72 -1.25
N VAL A 865 29.38 -2.76 -0.16
CA VAL A 865 27.92 -2.99 -0.22
C VAL A 865 27.20 -2.04 -1.17
N MET A 866 27.68 -0.79 -1.31
CA MET A 866 27.09 0.19 -2.23
C MET A 866 27.13 -0.23 -3.72
N LEU A 867 28.00 -1.17 -4.11
CA LEU A 867 28.18 -1.63 -5.48
C LEU A 867 27.44 -2.94 -5.80
N LEU A 868 26.72 -3.53 -4.82
CA LEU A 868 25.95 -4.77 -5.01
C LEU A 868 24.58 -4.55 -5.67
N SER A 869 23.98 -5.61 -6.19
CA SER A 869 22.61 -5.57 -6.75
C SER A 869 21.55 -5.35 -5.66
N GLY A 870 20.35 -4.85 -6.00
CA GLY A 870 19.31 -4.51 -5.02
C GLY A 870 18.94 -5.65 -4.05
N GLY A 871 18.78 -6.88 -4.55
CA GLY A 871 18.52 -8.05 -3.70
C GLY A 871 19.72 -8.47 -2.84
N GLU A 872 20.94 -8.36 -3.36
CA GLU A 872 22.17 -8.65 -2.61
C GLU A 872 22.43 -7.61 -1.50
N LYS A 873 22.10 -6.34 -1.74
CA LYS A 873 22.15 -5.27 -0.73
C LYS A 873 21.18 -5.53 0.41
N ALA A 874 19.92 -5.87 0.09
CA ALA A 874 18.91 -6.19 1.09
C ALA A 874 19.32 -7.39 1.96
N MET A 875 19.82 -8.46 1.35
CA MET A 875 20.32 -9.64 2.07
C MET A 875 21.55 -9.33 2.95
N THR A 876 22.45 -8.47 2.48
CA THR A 876 23.64 -8.08 3.26
C THR A 876 23.25 -7.21 4.46
N ALA A 877 22.32 -6.26 4.28
CA ALA A 877 21.80 -5.45 5.37
C ALA A 877 21.03 -6.29 6.39
N LEU A 878 20.23 -7.25 5.93
CA LEU A 878 19.51 -8.19 6.77
C LEU A 878 20.45 -9.10 7.58
N ALA A 879 21.52 -9.60 6.95
CA ALA A 879 22.56 -10.37 7.64
C ALA A 879 23.24 -9.55 8.75
N LEU A 880 23.47 -8.26 8.54
CA LEU A 880 24.05 -7.36 9.54
C LEU A 880 23.08 -7.07 10.69
N LEU A 881 21.83 -6.77 10.39
CA LEU A 881 20.78 -6.57 11.40
C LEU A 881 20.65 -7.80 12.30
N ILE A 882 20.60 -8.99 11.71
CA ILE A 882 20.53 -10.25 12.45
C ILE A 882 21.80 -10.48 13.28
N ALA A 883 22.98 -10.10 12.78
CA ALA A 883 24.22 -10.22 13.53
C ALA A 883 24.28 -9.31 14.76
N ILE A 884 23.75 -8.09 14.64
CA ILE A 884 23.60 -7.14 15.74
C ILE A 884 22.60 -7.69 16.76
N PHE A 885 21.44 -8.17 16.31
CA PHE A 885 20.43 -8.77 17.20
C PHE A 885 20.93 -10.02 17.93
N ARG A 886 21.79 -10.83 17.30
CA ARG A 886 22.42 -11.99 17.98
C ARG A 886 23.40 -11.60 19.07
N TYR A 887 24.02 -10.42 18.98
CA TYR A 887 24.92 -9.93 20.02
C TYR A 887 24.15 -9.46 21.26
N GLN A 888 23.01 -8.79 21.06
CA GLN A 888 22.12 -8.36 22.13
C GLN A 888 20.66 -8.64 21.75
N PRO A 889 20.09 -9.80 22.16
CA PRO A 889 18.76 -10.19 21.75
C PRO A 889 17.71 -9.31 22.40
N SER A 890 16.90 -8.66 21.55
CA SER A 890 15.71 -7.93 21.98
C SER A 890 14.56 -8.90 22.27
N PRO A 891 13.67 -8.57 23.23
CA PRO A 891 12.55 -9.46 23.59
C PRO A 891 11.51 -9.61 22.47
N PHE A 892 11.34 -8.59 21.62
CA PHE A 892 10.51 -8.64 20.42
C PHE A 892 11.18 -7.95 19.23
N CYS A 893 10.91 -8.41 18.02
CA CYS A 893 11.42 -7.85 16.78
C CYS A 893 10.28 -7.78 15.75
N ILE A 894 10.09 -6.61 15.13
CA ILE A 894 9.07 -6.38 14.11
C ILE A 894 9.77 -6.21 12.76
N LEU A 895 9.36 -7.00 11.76
CA LEU A 895 9.90 -6.97 10.40
C LEU A 895 8.76 -6.68 9.43
N ASP A 896 8.81 -5.54 8.75
CA ASP A 896 7.78 -5.09 7.81
C ASP A 896 8.28 -5.20 6.35
N GLU A 897 7.65 -6.07 5.57
CA GLU A 897 7.93 -6.34 4.14
C GLU A 897 9.39 -6.57 3.77
N VAL A 898 10.19 -7.05 4.71
CA VAL A 898 11.64 -7.25 4.56
C VAL A 898 11.99 -8.32 3.50
N ASP A 899 11.02 -9.17 3.14
CA ASP A 899 11.14 -10.24 2.15
C ASP A 899 10.69 -9.84 0.73
N ALA A 900 10.20 -8.61 0.51
CA ALA A 900 9.83 -8.09 -0.80
C ALA A 900 10.97 -8.08 -1.85
N PRO A 901 12.25 -7.77 -1.51
CA PRO A 901 13.34 -7.80 -2.48
C PRO A 901 14.01 -9.18 -2.63
N LEU A 902 13.48 -10.24 -2.00
CA LEU A 902 14.08 -11.58 -1.95
C LEU A 902 13.41 -12.56 -2.93
N ASP A 903 14.19 -13.44 -3.53
CA ASP A 903 13.68 -14.54 -4.36
C ASP A 903 13.19 -15.74 -3.51
N GLU A 904 12.42 -16.66 -4.10
CA GLU A 904 11.82 -17.78 -3.36
C GLU A 904 12.84 -18.68 -2.63
N VAL A 905 14.07 -18.77 -3.16
CA VAL A 905 15.15 -19.57 -2.58
C VAL A 905 15.73 -18.88 -1.34
N ASN A 906 15.96 -17.56 -1.40
CA ASN A 906 16.49 -16.79 -0.28
C ASN A 906 15.45 -16.54 0.81
N VAL A 907 14.16 -16.41 0.46
CA VAL A 907 13.05 -16.38 1.43
C VAL A 907 13.02 -17.67 2.26
N GLY A 908 13.28 -18.82 1.65
CA GLY A 908 13.39 -20.10 2.36
C GLY A 908 14.57 -20.19 3.34
N ARG A 909 15.65 -19.45 3.10
CA ARG A 909 16.82 -19.38 4.01
C ARG A 909 16.58 -18.39 5.13
N PHE A 910 15.96 -17.25 4.81
CA PHE A 910 15.54 -16.23 5.76
C PHE A 910 14.55 -16.79 6.80
N THR A 911 13.52 -17.49 6.35
CA THR A 911 12.50 -18.09 7.24
C THR A 911 13.08 -19.14 8.18
N ARG A 912 14.05 -19.96 7.75
CA ARG A 912 14.76 -20.90 8.63
C ARG A 912 15.57 -20.16 9.71
N LEU A 913 16.27 -19.11 9.32
CA LEU A 913 17.05 -18.30 10.25
C LEU A 913 16.16 -17.60 11.31
N LEU A 914 14.97 -17.13 10.91
CA LEU A 914 13.97 -16.62 11.84
C LEU A 914 13.42 -17.71 12.77
N GLY A 915 13.13 -18.90 12.24
CA GLY A 915 12.69 -20.04 13.06
C GLY A 915 13.72 -20.43 14.14
N ASP A 916 15.01 -20.47 13.77
CA ASP A 916 16.10 -20.77 14.72
C ASP A 916 16.20 -19.73 15.84
N MET A 917 15.91 -18.46 15.54
CA MET A 917 15.94 -17.37 16.51
C MET A 917 14.63 -17.20 17.29
N GLY A 918 13.52 -17.75 16.79
CA GLY A 918 12.19 -17.68 17.39
C GLY A 918 12.10 -18.31 18.78
N ALA A 919 13.04 -19.19 19.14
CA ALA A 919 13.14 -19.78 20.47
C ALA A 919 13.55 -18.78 21.57
N GLN A 920 14.22 -17.68 21.20
CA GLN A 920 14.76 -16.69 22.15
C GLN A 920 14.16 -15.29 21.99
N THR A 921 13.70 -14.94 20.79
CA THR A 921 13.13 -13.62 20.46
C THR A 921 11.80 -13.79 19.76
N GLN A 922 10.79 -13.01 20.17
CA GLN A 922 9.49 -13.02 19.50
C GLN A 922 9.54 -12.21 18.20
N PHE A 923 9.24 -12.82 17.07
CA PHE A 923 9.18 -12.16 15.77
C PHE A 923 7.74 -11.85 15.33
N LEU A 924 7.48 -10.59 14.97
CA LEU A 924 6.27 -10.16 14.29
C LEU A 924 6.64 -9.79 12.85
N VAL A 925 6.22 -10.60 11.89
CA VAL A 925 6.57 -10.39 10.47
C VAL A 925 5.31 -9.98 9.70
N VAL A 926 5.37 -8.81 9.08
CA VAL A 926 4.35 -8.32 8.15
C VAL A 926 4.85 -8.61 6.73
N THR A 927 4.10 -9.42 5.98
CA THR A 927 4.53 -9.91 4.67
C THR A 927 3.32 -10.33 3.84
N HIS A 928 3.46 -10.29 2.51
CA HIS A 928 2.54 -10.90 1.55
C HIS A 928 3.09 -12.22 0.95
N ASN A 929 4.29 -12.66 1.35
CA ASN A 929 4.96 -13.83 0.82
C ASN A 929 4.43 -15.12 1.46
N ARG A 930 3.87 -16.01 0.64
CA ARG A 930 3.28 -17.28 1.09
C ARG A 930 4.26 -18.17 1.87
N ARG A 931 5.53 -18.24 1.44
CA ARG A 931 6.55 -19.06 2.13
C ARG A 931 6.91 -18.53 3.52
N THR A 932 6.86 -17.21 3.71
CA THR A 932 7.10 -16.59 5.02
C THR A 932 5.91 -16.78 5.95
N MET A 933 4.68 -16.74 5.41
CA MET A 933 3.45 -17.03 6.17
C MET A 933 3.35 -18.49 6.65
N GLU A 934 3.82 -19.45 5.85
CA GLU A 934 3.76 -20.89 6.16
C GLU A 934 4.59 -21.30 7.40
N MET A 935 5.59 -20.50 7.79
CA MET A 935 6.44 -20.76 8.95
C MET A 935 5.87 -20.16 10.25
N ALA A 936 4.90 -19.25 10.16
CA ALA A 936 4.38 -18.55 11.33
C ALA A 936 3.43 -19.47 12.11
N GLU A 937 3.56 -19.54 13.44
CA GLU A 937 2.65 -20.31 14.31
C GLU A 937 1.24 -19.68 14.39
N VAL A 938 1.18 -18.35 14.30
CA VAL A 938 -0.05 -17.56 14.35
C VAL A 938 -0.02 -16.54 13.22
N LEU A 939 -1.08 -16.50 12.43
CA LEU A 939 -1.30 -15.52 11.37
C LEU A 939 -2.37 -14.52 11.80
N TYR A 940 -2.07 -13.23 11.60
CA TYR A 940 -3.03 -12.15 11.73
C TYR A 940 -3.28 -11.55 10.35
N GLY A 941 -4.51 -11.68 9.86
CA GLY A 941 -4.97 -11.08 8.61
C GLY A 941 -5.75 -9.80 8.88
N VAL A 942 -5.49 -8.75 8.10
CA VAL A 942 -6.30 -7.53 8.12
C VAL A 942 -7.31 -7.62 6.97
N THR A 943 -8.61 -7.51 7.27
CA THR A 943 -9.68 -7.52 6.27
C THR A 943 -10.52 -6.25 6.39
N MET A 944 -11.01 -5.74 5.26
CA MET A 944 -11.94 -4.61 5.22
C MET A 944 -13.34 -5.16 4.93
N GLN A 945 -14.13 -5.39 5.98
CA GLN A 945 -15.53 -5.83 5.85
C GLN A 945 -16.44 -4.69 5.38
N GLU A 946 -16.11 -3.46 5.76
CA GLU A 946 -16.75 -2.21 5.33
C GLU A 946 -15.70 -1.30 4.68
N PRO A 947 -16.04 -0.51 3.63
CA PRO A 947 -15.09 0.42 3.03
C PRO A 947 -14.57 1.42 4.06
N GLY A 948 -13.27 1.36 4.36
CA GLY A 948 -12.60 2.28 5.28
C GLY A 948 -12.47 1.80 6.75
N VAL A 949 -12.98 0.62 7.11
CA VAL A 949 -12.80 0.03 8.45
C VAL A 949 -12.04 -1.29 8.37
N SER A 950 -10.77 -1.26 8.79
CA SER A 950 -9.91 -2.45 8.89
C SER A 950 -10.21 -3.24 10.15
N LYS A 951 -10.50 -4.54 10.00
CA LYS A 951 -10.76 -5.49 11.09
C LYS A 951 -9.68 -6.57 11.10
N LEU A 952 -9.15 -6.86 12.29
CA LEU A 952 -8.15 -7.91 12.49
C LEU A 952 -8.85 -9.27 12.61
N VAL A 953 -8.35 -10.26 11.89
CA VAL A 953 -8.76 -11.66 11.97
C VAL A 953 -7.52 -12.48 12.30
N SER A 954 -7.59 -13.40 13.25
CA SER A 954 -6.47 -14.27 13.61
C SER A 954 -6.77 -15.73 13.28
N VAL A 955 -5.75 -16.43 12.79
CA VAL A 955 -5.76 -17.87 12.53
C VAL A 955 -4.52 -18.45 13.19
N ARG A 956 -4.71 -19.43 14.07
CA ARG A 956 -3.61 -20.19 14.68
C ARG A 956 -3.52 -21.54 13.98
N TRP A 957 -2.33 -21.96 13.59
CA TRP A 957 -2.15 -23.30 13.03
C TRP A 957 -2.12 -24.29 14.20
N ASP A 958 -3.13 -25.14 14.32
CA ASP A 958 -3.16 -26.20 15.33
C ASP A 958 -2.05 -27.21 15.03
N GLU A 959 -1.08 -27.34 15.94
CA GLU A 959 -0.02 -28.33 15.86
C GLU A 959 -0.55 -29.77 16.07
N LYS A 960 0.12 -30.69 15.37
CA LYS A 960 0.09 -32.15 15.58
C LYS A 960 0.26 -32.51 17.07
N PRO A 961 -0.33 -33.63 17.53
CA PRO A 961 -0.48 -33.93 18.95
C PRO A 961 0.86 -34.20 19.63
N ALA A 962 1.16 -33.40 20.67
CA ALA A 962 2.29 -33.59 21.56
C ALA A 962 2.10 -34.85 22.44
N VAL A 963 3.13 -35.70 22.48
CA VAL A 963 3.26 -36.80 23.43
C VAL A 963 3.52 -36.21 24.82
N ALA A 964 2.69 -36.60 25.78
CA ALA A 964 2.70 -36.12 27.16
C ALA A 964 4.03 -36.44 27.89
N ALA A 965 4.56 -35.44 28.60
CA ALA A 965 5.54 -35.62 29.69
C ALA A 965 4.93 -35.03 31.00
N PRO A 966 5.20 -35.65 32.17
CA PRO A 966 4.48 -35.38 33.42
C PRO A 966 4.96 -34.10 34.15
N PRO A 967 4.20 -33.60 35.15
CA PRO A 967 4.37 -32.24 35.67
C PRO A 967 5.52 -32.12 36.68
N ALA A 968 6.25 -31.01 36.62
CA ALA A 968 7.23 -30.61 37.63
C ALA A 968 6.61 -29.56 38.61
N GLU A 969 6.93 -29.73 39.89
CA GLU A 969 6.47 -28.96 41.06
C GLU A 969 6.86 -27.46 41.03
N PRO A 970 6.17 -26.59 41.80
CA PRO A 970 6.41 -25.15 41.78
C PRO A 970 7.59 -24.76 42.69
N SER A 971 8.64 -24.17 42.12
CA SER A 971 9.73 -23.56 42.87
C SER A 971 9.43 -22.09 43.23
N ALA A 972 9.66 -21.79 44.50
CA ALA A 972 9.42 -20.54 45.20
C ALA A 972 10.09 -19.29 44.56
N ALA A 973 9.35 -18.19 44.63
CA ALA A 973 9.83 -16.84 44.40
C ALA A 973 10.87 -16.42 45.46
N ARG A 974 11.96 -15.80 45.01
CA ARG A 974 12.82 -14.95 45.85
C ARG A 974 12.92 -13.57 45.22
N ALA A 975 12.27 -12.61 45.87
CA ALA A 975 12.54 -11.19 45.76
C ALA A 975 13.70 -10.82 46.69
N ALA A 976 14.73 -10.17 46.13
CA ALA A 976 15.72 -9.32 46.79
C ALA A 976 16.65 -8.79 45.68
N GLY A 977 16.99 -7.52 45.55
CA GLY A 977 16.67 -6.35 46.34
C GLY A 977 17.20 -5.12 45.60
N ALA A 978 16.50 -4.00 45.78
CA ALA A 978 17.03 -2.67 45.52
C ALA A 978 17.95 -2.27 46.69
N ALA A 979 19.12 -1.71 46.37
CA ALA A 979 19.85 -0.65 47.07
C ALA A 979 21.36 -0.73 46.77
N ALA A 980 21.82 0.15 45.88
CA ALA A 980 23.06 0.93 45.97
C ALA A 980 23.03 1.97 44.84
#